data_AF-A0A453LI35-F1
#
_entry.id   AF-A0A453LI35-F1
#
_cell.length_a   1.000
_cell.length_b   1.000
_cell.length_c   1.000
_cell.angle_alpha   90.00
_cell.angle_beta   90.00
_cell.angle_gamma   90.00
#
_symmetry.space_group_name_H-M   'P 1'
#
loop_
_entity.id
_entity.type
_entity.pdbx_description
1 polymer ?
#
loop_
_entity_poly.entity_id
_entity_poly.type
_entity_poly.pdbx_seq_one_letter_code
_entity_poly.pdbx_strand_id
1 'polypeptide(L)'
;MWRQRFPVKAENRVDKRTEIDEWVITLAFPLKERLSRGKQLSPGVYAFLPTEMVTNFPFIIQADFLLASSREAILFDSPWNKGILECIPSAFMNAFVALVKSRTDAPAMTIPSMFHYLPVSPSLIPLLEPVRSGIKEKVLVEDIVPCESHTPQKMFCKPCEVVRLKPAFWDILVKARESGVDLKNLSTHGTYILSSHFDKSAYNSVLTFLDVKSVSHEWYAKCMEGSNLVSNVDEQLYLELLSFVADNWQNFSSTNLIAMPLLKYVDRNRGVSLWSISRASQWSDRLCIASDGKWMSWLISWNQEFPSSNRLFVPPNTQAALQGFSHKTKVAAWLQNHAKVEIVSVYSYGNIVVKSLNNDRRPAIAFSHFLYHSSNKNYMESYQLVDLCRTMPVIDNYGNAVTERQSILVPANGSKWVGLMGTNPWRNEKYIELSADYKSAGHFAENYTPADQILDFLKTKMQASDVPFIHPPNASFSTASSPLTVDNAILLLQWIRNLKSKGVQLPASFLACVKEGSWLKTSVGYKPPAESFMSSSEWGNLLQNGSSCVDIAMIDQQFYQYKMNAYREELKVIEHVYELLQLIRFLQQKVLSPSELLNSVKDGRWMKNGPFIDESFYGSDIASFKGALAAIGVTVDVRCGHGLVAQHLRSHKETATISRIYLYLKECSWGPEKNKEGSDWIWIPNEKGGGEWFSAWGMTLVPKTIANSGAHGRAPAVRYL
;
A
#
# COMPACT_ATOMS: atom_id res chain seq x y z
N MET A 1 -7.02 -18.21 -77.80
CA MET A 1 -5.89 -18.12 -78.75
C MET A 1 -5.79 -16.68 -79.21
N TRP A 2 -4.59 -16.16 -79.37
CA TRP A 2 -4.30 -14.82 -79.87
C TRP A 2 -3.58 -14.94 -81.21
N ARG A 3 -4.01 -14.20 -82.23
CA ARG A 3 -3.39 -14.22 -83.56
C ARG A 3 -2.94 -12.81 -83.92
N GLN A 4 -1.68 -12.65 -84.26
CA GLN A 4 -1.11 -11.36 -84.63
C GLN A 4 -0.24 -11.47 -85.87
N ARG A 5 -0.26 -10.42 -86.70
CA ARG A 5 0.56 -10.31 -87.90
C ARG A 5 1.70 -9.34 -87.68
N PHE A 6 2.85 -9.64 -88.26
CA PHE A 6 4.04 -8.80 -88.23
C PHE A 6 4.63 -8.71 -89.64
N PRO A 7 5.06 -7.53 -90.11
CA PRO A 7 5.73 -7.41 -91.40
C PRO A 7 7.07 -8.15 -91.38
N VAL A 8 7.39 -8.84 -92.47
CA VAL A 8 8.67 -9.53 -92.66
C VAL A 8 9.76 -8.49 -92.92
N LYS A 9 10.78 -8.43 -92.05
CA LYS A 9 11.93 -7.53 -92.25
C LYS A 9 12.81 -8.00 -93.42
N ALA A 10 13.50 -7.08 -94.07
CA ALA A 10 14.31 -7.37 -95.26
C ALA A 10 15.42 -8.41 -94.98
N GLU A 11 16.07 -8.30 -93.81
CA GLU A 11 17.14 -9.17 -93.35
C GLU A 11 16.69 -10.60 -92.97
N ASN A 12 15.38 -10.84 -92.83
CA ASN A 12 14.82 -12.14 -92.48
C ASN A 12 14.17 -12.86 -93.68
N ARG A 13 14.20 -12.29 -94.90
CA ARG A 13 13.67 -12.93 -96.12
C ARG A 13 14.53 -14.12 -96.54
N VAL A 14 13.87 -15.15 -97.08
CA VAL A 14 14.49 -16.39 -97.56
C VAL A 14 13.84 -16.83 -98.87
N ASP A 15 14.62 -17.45 -99.76
CA ASP A 15 14.19 -17.81 -101.12
C ASP A 15 12.92 -18.68 -101.14
N LYS A 16 12.76 -19.55 -100.14
CA LYS A 16 11.60 -20.46 -100.03
C LYS A 16 10.27 -19.76 -99.68
N ARG A 17 10.30 -18.45 -99.35
CA ARG A 17 9.18 -17.67 -98.80
C ARG A 17 9.13 -16.24 -99.36
N THR A 18 9.62 -16.00 -100.57
CA THR A 18 9.71 -14.67 -101.19
C THR A 18 8.37 -13.95 -101.34
N GLU A 19 7.27 -14.70 -101.47
CA GLU A 19 5.91 -14.18 -101.64
C GLU A 19 5.16 -13.91 -100.33
N ILE A 20 5.79 -14.16 -99.16
CA ILE A 20 5.16 -13.91 -97.86
C ILE A 20 5.71 -12.61 -97.26
N ASP A 21 4.85 -11.60 -97.16
CA ASP A 21 5.20 -10.28 -96.60
C ASP A 21 4.84 -10.13 -95.12
N GLU A 22 4.05 -11.05 -94.54
CA GLU A 22 3.64 -11.02 -93.14
C GLU A 22 3.88 -12.36 -92.42
N TRP A 23 4.50 -12.32 -91.24
CA TRP A 23 4.49 -13.44 -90.29
C TRP A 23 3.18 -13.45 -89.51
N VAL A 24 2.51 -14.60 -89.51
CA VAL A 24 1.32 -14.83 -88.68
C VAL A 24 1.72 -15.68 -87.48
N ILE A 25 1.66 -15.09 -86.29
CA ILE A 25 1.97 -15.76 -85.02
C ILE A 25 0.67 -15.97 -84.26
N THR A 26 0.40 -17.21 -83.89
CA THR A 26 -0.71 -17.61 -83.03
C THR A 26 -0.18 -18.12 -81.69
N LEU A 27 -0.66 -17.53 -80.59
CA LEU A 27 -0.36 -17.97 -79.23
C LEU A 27 -1.60 -18.62 -78.61
N ALA A 28 -1.46 -19.83 -78.06
CA ALA A 28 -2.53 -20.49 -77.34
C ALA A 28 -2.24 -20.59 -75.84
N PHE A 29 -3.20 -20.13 -75.03
CA PHE A 29 -3.16 -20.13 -73.57
C PHE A 29 -4.12 -21.21 -73.06
N PRO A 30 -3.62 -22.37 -72.59
CA PRO A 30 -4.46 -23.48 -72.15
C PRO A 30 -5.22 -23.13 -70.86
N LEU A 31 -6.53 -23.39 -70.80
CA LEU A 31 -7.36 -23.09 -69.60
C LEU A 31 -7.16 -24.11 -68.45
N LYS A 32 -6.49 -25.23 -68.72
CA LYS A 32 -6.17 -26.32 -67.77
C LYS A 32 -4.76 -26.83 -68.08
N GLU A 33 -4.26 -27.79 -67.30
CA GLU A 33 -3.03 -28.51 -67.62
C GLU A 33 -3.05 -29.03 -69.06
N ARG A 34 -1.91 -28.92 -69.74
CA ARG A 34 -1.78 -29.45 -71.09
C ARG A 34 -2.02 -30.95 -71.05
N LEU A 35 -2.82 -31.44 -71.98
CA LEU A 35 -3.10 -32.87 -72.11
C LEU A 35 -1.78 -33.63 -72.31
N SER A 36 -1.40 -34.43 -71.32
CA SER A 36 -0.26 -35.35 -71.39
C SER A 36 -0.75 -36.71 -71.92
N ARG A 37 -0.16 -37.21 -73.02
CA ARG A 37 -0.31 -38.61 -73.43
C ARG A 37 0.74 -39.45 -72.68
N GLY A 38 0.38 -40.03 -71.54
CA GLY A 38 1.30 -40.82 -70.72
C GLY A 38 2.42 -39.99 -70.09
N LYS A 39 3.67 -40.48 -70.11
CA LYS A 39 4.86 -39.78 -69.58
C LYS A 39 5.42 -38.67 -70.49
N GLN A 40 4.87 -38.46 -71.69
CA GLN A 40 5.37 -37.48 -72.66
C GLN A 40 4.63 -36.13 -72.52
N LEU A 41 5.41 -35.06 -72.32
CA LEU A 41 4.94 -33.68 -72.35
C LEU A 41 4.50 -33.30 -73.77
N SER A 42 3.38 -32.57 -73.89
CA SER A 42 2.88 -32.11 -75.19
C SER A 42 3.83 -31.09 -75.85
N PRO A 43 3.95 -31.08 -77.19
CA PRO A 43 4.72 -30.08 -77.92
C PRO A 43 4.32 -28.65 -77.58
N GLY A 44 5.30 -27.75 -77.51
CA GLY A 44 5.11 -26.33 -77.26
C GLY A 44 5.17 -25.45 -78.51
N VAL A 45 5.72 -25.99 -79.61
CA VAL A 45 5.90 -25.27 -80.88
C VAL A 45 5.22 -26.02 -82.02
N TYR A 46 4.45 -25.28 -82.81
CA TYR A 46 3.70 -25.77 -83.96
C TYR A 46 4.09 -24.96 -85.18
N ALA A 47 4.25 -25.64 -86.31
CA ALA A 47 4.28 -24.98 -87.60
C ALA A 47 2.87 -25.02 -88.21
N PHE A 48 2.68 -25.92 -89.18
CA PHE A 48 1.35 -26.37 -89.61
C PHE A 48 0.86 -27.59 -88.79
N LEU A 49 1.80 -28.48 -88.42
CA LEU A 49 1.59 -29.63 -87.54
C LEU A 49 2.43 -29.47 -86.25
N PRO A 50 2.12 -30.22 -85.17
CA PRO A 50 2.97 -30.25 -83.98
C PRO A 50 4.40 -30.67 -84.31
N THR A 51 5.39 -30.00 -83.72
CA THR A 51 6.79 -30.47 -83.69
C THR A 51 7.00 -31.43 -82.51
N GLU A 52 8.20 -31.97 -82.31
CA GLU A 52 8.55 -32.70 -81.07
C GLU A 52 9.17 -31.78 -80.00
N MET A 53 9.20 -30.47 -80.25
CA MET A 53 9.80 -29.50 -79.33
C MET A 53 8.95 -29.32 -78.08
N VAL A 54 9.40 -29.92 -76.98
CA VAL A 54 8.83 -29.72 -75.65
C VAL A 54 9.41 -28.43 -75.06
N THR A 55 8.56 -27.42 -74.91
CA THR A 55 8.90 -26.18 -74.20
C THR A 55 8.23 -26.17 -72.84
N ASN A 56 8.87 -25.58 -71.84
CA ASN A 56 8.25 -25.29 -70.56
C ASN A 56 7.52 -23.93 -70.51
N PHE A 57 7.36 -23.26 -71.66
CA PHE A 57 6.47 -22.10 -71.74
C PHE A 57 5.03 -22.55 -71.42
N PRO A 58 4.29 -21.78 -70.61
CA PRO A 58 2.91 -22.10 -70.25
C PRO A 58 1.92 -21.83 -71.40
N PHE A 59 2.37 -21.27 -72.52
CA PHE A 59 1.60 -21.05 -73.75
C PHE A 59 2.25 -21.75 -74.96
N ILE A 60 1.44 -22.04 -75.97
CA ILE A 60 1.87 -22.73 -77.20
C ILE A 60 2.11 -21.68 -78.29
N ILE A 61 3.16 -21.88 -79.06
CA ILE A 61 3.52 -21.00 -80.18
C ILE A 61 3.20 -21.73 -81.49
N GLN A 62 2.45 -21.09 -82.37
CA GLN A 62 2.21 -21.56 -83.73
C GLN A 62 2.55 -20.46 -84.73
N ALA A 63 3.43 -20.73 -85.69
CA ALA A 63 3.81 -19.79 -86.76
C ALA A 63 4.32 -20.57 -87.99
N ASP A 64 4.58 -19.89 -89.11
CA ASP A 64 5.18 -20.53 -90.30
C ASP A 64 6.68 -20.79 -90.13
N PHE A 65 7.05 -21.67 -89.19
CA PHE A 65 8.45 -22.01 -88.93
C PHE A 65 9.03 -22.93 -90.01
N LEU A 66 10.27 -22.66 -90.43
CA LEU A 66 11.08 -23.59 -91.21
C LEU A 66 11.57 -24.73 -90.31
N LEU A 67 11.32 -25.97 -90.72
CA LEU A 67 11.64 -27.17 -89.95
C LEU A 67 12.91 -27.85 -90.45
N ALA A 68 13.60 -28.55 -89.55
CA ALA A 68 14.63 -29.51 -89.94
C ALA A 68 14.02 -30.65 -90.78
N SER A 69 14.86 -31.40 -91.51
CA SER A 69 14.40 -32.51 -92.35
C SER A 69 13.61 -33.58 -91.57
N SER A 70 13.95 -33.82 -90.29
CA SER A 70 13.20 -34.74 -89.41
C SER A 70 11.83 -34.22 -89.02
N ARG A 71 11.57 -32.92 -89.18
CA ARG A 71 10.37 -32.18 -88.73
C ARG A 71 10.15 -32.14 -87.20
N GLU A 72 11.09 -32.68 -86.44
CA GLU A 72 11.03 -32.72 -84.97
C GLU A 72 11.32 -31.35 -84.34
N ALA A 73 12.14 -30.52 -84.99
CA ALA A 73 12.56 -29.21 -84.48
C ALA A 73 12.57 -28.12 -85.57
N ILE A 74 12.49 -26.86 -85.14
CA ILE A 74 12.66 -25.68 -86.01
C ILE A 74 14.15 -25.44 -86.31
N LEU A 75 14.45 -24.84 -87.46
CA LEU A 75 15.79 -24.38 -87.82
C LEU A 75 16.11 -23.07 -87.10
N PHE A 76 16.82 -23.13 -85.98
CA PHE A 76 17.11 -21.94 -85.16
C PHE A 76 18.12 -20.96 -85.79
N ASP A 77 18.97 -21.45 -86.68
CA ASP A 77 19.97 -20.68 -87.40
C ASP A 77 19.37 -19.83 -88.54
N SER A 78 18.22 -20.25 -89.06
CA SER A 78 17.48 -19.59 -90.14
C SER A 78 17.11 -18.13 -89.80
N PRO A 79 17.45 -17.15 -90.67
CA PRO A 79 17.01 -15.77 -90.52
C PRO A 79 15.49 -15.63 -90.39
N TRP A 80 14.73 -16.44 -91.13
CA TRP A 80 13.26 -16.44 -91.09
C TRP A 80 12.71 -16.77 -89.69
N ASN A 81 13.17 -17.88 -89.10
CA ASN A 81 12.72 -18.31 -87.77
C ASN A 81 13.19 -17.36 -86.68
N LYS A 82 14.40 -16.80 -86.78
CA LYS A 82 14.88 -15.76 -85.85
C LYS A 82 13.93 -14.55 -85.84
N GLY A 83 13.51 -14.09 -87.02
CA GLY A 83 12.55 -12.98 -87.15
C GLY A 83 11.19 -13.29 -86.52
N ILE A 84 10.68 -14.51 -86.70
CA ILE A 84 9.46 -14.96 -86.02
C ILE A 84 9.65 -14.95 -84.50
N LEU A 85 10.73 -15.55 -83.99
CA LEU A 85 11.02 -15.64 -82.56
C LEU A 85 11.15 -14.25 -81.91
N GLU A 86 11.78 -13.29 -82.60
CA GLU A 86 11.87 -11.88 -82.16
C GLU A 86 10.51 -11.19 -82.02
N CYS A 87 9.51 -11.61 -82.80
CA CYS A 87 8.15 -11.04 -82.74
C CYS A 87 7.29 -11.65 -81.62
N ILE A 88 7.64 -12.84 -81.12
CA ILE A 88 6.85 -13.55 -80.09
C ILE A 88 6.68 -12.72 -78.80
N PRO A 89 7.71 -12.08 -78.24
CA PRO A 89 7.53 -11.23 -77.05
C PRO A 89 6.46 -10.15 -77.22
N SER A 90 6.43 -9.49 -78.38
CA SER A 90 5.41 -8.48 -78.69
C SER A 90 4.03 -9.10 -78.84
N ALA A 91 3.93 -10.24 -79.52
CA ALA A 91 2.67 -10.97 -79.68
C ALA A 91 2.11 -11.42 -78.32
N PHE A 92 2.99 -11.93 -77.45
CA PHE A 92 2.66 -12.37 -76.10
C PHE A 92 2.17 -11.18 -75.28
N MET A 93 2.90 -10.07 -75.29
CA MET A 93 2.54 -8.90 -74.49
C MET A 93 1.15 -8.38 -74.86
N ASN A 94 0.86 -8.22 -76.15
CA ASN A 94 -0.45 -7.77 -76.61
C ASN A 94 -1.58 -8.73 -76.21
N ALA A 95 -1.34 -10.04 -76.36
CA ALA A 95 -2.29 -11.06 -75.91
C ALA A 95 -2.53 -11.00 -74.40
N PHE A 96 -1.46 -10.81 -73.63
CA PHE A 96 -1.47 -10.80 -72.19
C PHE A 96 -2.14 -9.55 -71.63
N VAL A 97 -1.86 -8.36 -72.20
CA VAL A 97 -2.57 -7.12 -71.88
C VAL A 97 -4.06 -7.27 -72.16
N ALA A 98 -4.43 -7.81 -73.33
CA ALA A 98 -5.83 -8.08 -73.63
C ALA A 98 -6.44 -9.04 -72.59
N LEU A 99 -5.74 -10.10 -72.20
CA LEU A 99 -6.23 -11.05 -71.19
C LEU A 99 -6.43 -10.41 -69.80
N VAL A 100 -5.50 -9.57 -69.36
CA VAL A 100 -5.52 -8.93 -68.03
C VAL A 100 -6.48 -7.73 -67.97
N LYS A 101 -6.51 -6.88 -69.01
CA LYS A 101 -7.26 -5.61 -69.02
C LYS A 101 -8.67 -5.70 -69.63
N SER A 102 -8.95 -6.61 -70.58
CA SER A 102 -10.24 -6.62 -71.30
C SER A 102 -11.45 -7.05 -70.47
N ARG A 103 -11.22 -7.64 -69.30
CA ARG A 103 -12.29 -8.10 -68.41
C ARG A 103 -12.63 -7.03 -67.37
N THR A 104 -13.18 -5.91 -67.80
CA THR A 104 -13.65 -4.83 -66.90
C THR A 104 -14.64 -5.36 -65.86
N ASP A 105 -15.48 -6.33 -66.24
CA ASP A 105 -16.58 -6.83 -65.39
C ASP A 105 -16.22 -8.07 -64.55
N ALA A 106 -15.06 -8.70 -64.78
CA ALA A 106 -14.69 -9.90 -64.02
C ALA A 106 -14.26 -9.57 -62.57
N PRO A 107 -14.58 -10.42 -61.58
CA PRO A 107 -14.14 -10.19 -60.20
C PRO A 107 -12.62 -10.05 -60.09
N ALA A 108 -12.13 -9.10 -59.29
CA ALA A 108 -10.69 -8.82 -59.13
C ALA A 108 -9.87 -10.07 -58.76
N MET A 109 -10.45 -10.98 -57.99
CA MET A 109 -9.86 -12.27 -57.61
C MET A 109 -9.54 -13.23 -58.77
N THR A 110 -10.09 -13.00 -59.97
CA THR A 110 -9.85 -13.84 -61.16
C THR A 110 -8.65 -13.41 -61.99
N ILE A 111 -8.13 -12.19 -61.76
CA ILE A 111 -7.00 -11.64 -62.52
C ILE A 111 -5.68 -12.34 -62.20
N PRO A 112 -5.33 -12.65 -60.93
CA PRO A 112 -4.06 -13.30 -60.59
C PRO A 112 -3.81 -14.63 -61.31
N SER A 113 -4.85 -15.41 -61.62
CA SER A 113 -4.67 -16.70 -62.30
C SER A 113 -4.13 -16.56 -63.72
N MET A 114 -4.36 -15.42 -64.38
CA MET A 114 -3.83 -15.15 -65.73
C MET A 114 -2.30 -15.05 -65.71
N PHE A 115 -1.71 -14.63 -64.60
CA PHE A 115 -0.26 -14.49 -64.44
C PHE A 115 0.48 -15.84 -64.44
N HIS A 116 -0.22 -16.97 -64.34
CA HIS A 116 0.37 -18.29 -64.57
C HIS A 116 0.83 -18.53 -66.02
N TYR A 117 0.40 -17.69 -66.96
CA TYR A 117 0.89 -17.72 -68.34
C TYR A 117 2.24 -17.02 -68.54
N LEU A 118 2.83 -16.43 -67.50
CA LEU A 118 4.18 -15.91 -67.58
C LEU A 118 5.20 -17.06 -67.57
N PRO A 119 6.23 -17.05 -68.45
CA PRO A 119 7.23 -18.09 -68.51
C PRO A 119 8.28 -17.91 -67.38
N VAL A 120 7.86 -18.19 -66.14
CA VAL A 120 8.68 -17.97 -64.93
C VAL A 120 9.89 -18.91 -64.84
N SER A 121 9.78 -20.10 -65.41
CA SER A 121 10.82 -21.13 -65.37
C SER A 121 11.80 -21.00 -66.54
N PRO A 122 13.10 -21.27 -66.34
CA PRO A 122 14.06 -21.18 -67.43
C PRO A 122 13.78 -22.11 -68.60
N SER A 123 14.02 -21.63 -69.82
CA SER A 123 13.71 -22.43 -71.02
C SER A 123 14.49 -23.75 -71.01
N LEU A 124 13.79 -24.88 -71.21
CA LEU A 124 14.44 -26.17 -71.43
C LEU A 124 15.30 -26.19 -72.71
N ILE A 125 15.00 -25.27 -73.63
CA ILE A 125 15.73 -25.08 -74.87
C ILE A 125 16.46 -23.74 -74.77
N PRO A 126 17.81 -23.71 -74.62
CA PRO A 126 18.57 -22.46 -74.44
C PRO A 126 18.32 -21.42 -75.55
N LEU A 127 18.06 -21.87 -76.78
CA LEU A 127 17.77 -21.00 -77.93
C LEU A 127 16.43 -20.26 -77.85
N LEU A 128 15.51 -20.67 -76.97
CA LEU A 128 14.27 -19.94 -76.70
C LEU A 128 14.39 -18.99 -75.50
N GLU A 129 15.54 -18.96 -74.82
CA GLU A 129 15.78 -18.06 -73.71
C GLU A 129 15.66 -16.56 -74.07
N PRO A 130 16.10 -16.11 -75.27
CA PRO A 130 15.84 -14.74 -75.72
C PRO A 130 14.36 -14.39 -75.80
N VAL A 131 13.49 -15.36 -76.10
CA VAL A 131 12.03 -15.16 -76.11
C VAL A 131 11.52 -14.96 -74.67
N ARG A 132 11.96 -15.79 -73.72
CA ARG A 132 11.61 -15.66 -72.30
C ARG A 132 12.05 -14.29 -71.75
N SER A 133 13.28 -13.90 -72.03
CA SER A 133 13.88 -12.64 -71.57
C SER A 133 13.19 -11.44 -72.22
N GLY A 134 12.92 -11.48 -73.52
CA GLY A 134 12.16 -10.43 -74.21
C GLY A 134 10.73 -10.29 -73.70
N ILE A 135 10.07 -11.39 -73.29
CA ILE A 135 8.76 -11.34 -72.61
C ILE A 135 8.91 -10.63 -71.26
N LYS A 136 9.92 -11.01 -70.45
CA LYS A 136 10.18 -10.36 -69.16
C LYS A 136 10.36 -8.84 -69.33
N GLU A 137 11.23 -8.42 -70.25
CA GLU A 137 11.52 -7.00 -70.51
C GLU A 137 10.27 -6.19 -70.87
N LYS A 138 9.41 -6.73 -71.75
CA LYS A 138 8.15 -6.07 -72.14
C LYS A 138 7.15 -6.00 -70.99
N VAL A 139 7.06 -7.06 -70.20
CA VAL A 139 6.13 -7.14 -69.06
C VAL A 139 6.54 -6.18 -67.93
N LEU A 140 7.84 -5.96 -67.72
CA LEU A 140 8.35 -5.08 -66.66
C LEU A 140 8.04 -3.59 -66.86
N VAL A 141 7.76 -3.16 -68.09
CA VAL A 141 7.50 -1.75 -68.42
C VAL A 141 6.02 -1.42 -68.63
N GLU A 142 5.15 -2.43 -68.65
CA GLU A 142 3.71 -2.24 -68.88
C GLU A 142 2.92 -2.19 -67.57
N ASP A 143 1.89 -1.34 -67.56
CA ASP A 143 0.91 -1.24 -66.48
C ASP A 143 -0.04 -2.44 -66.45
N ILE A 144 0.41 -3.59 -65.94
CA ILE A 144 -0.41 -4.81 -65.87
C ILE A 144 -0.63 -5.33 -64.44
N VAL A 145 0.13 -4.88 -63.45
CA VAL A 145 0.09 -5.46 -62.10
C VAL A 145 -1.11 -4.88 -61.35
N PRO A 146 -2.06 -5.72 -60.90
CA PRO A 146 -3.25 -5.21 -60.20
C PRO A 146 -2.87 -4.72 -58.80
N CYS A 147 -3.27 -3.48 -58.52
CA CYS A 147 -3.02 -2.83 -57.23
C CYS A 147 -4.29 -2.82 -56.37
N GLU A 148 -4.10 -2.82 -55.05
CA GLU A 148 -5.19 -2.61 -54.11
C GLU A 148 -5.76 -1.18 -54.29
N SER A 149 -7.07 -1.08 -54.47
CA SER A 149 -7.75 0.20 -54.67
C SER A 149 -9.07 0.23 -53.91
N HIS A 150 -9.45 1.42 -53.45
CA HIS A 150 -10.70 1.66 -52.71
C HIS A 150 -11.88 2.00 -53.63
N THR A 151 -11.60 2.14 -54.92
CA THR A 151 -12.59 2.38 -55.97
C THR A 151 -12.95 1.07 -56.66
N PRO A 152 -14.18 0.92 -57.20
CA PRO A 152 -14.54 -0.23 -58.04
C PRO A 152 -13.68 -0.34 -59.31
N GLN A 153 -13.02 0.75 -59.70
CA GLN A 153 -12.11 0.78 -60.84
C GLN A 153 -10.81 0.04 -60.53
N LYS A 154 -10.47 -0.90 -61.41
CA LYS A 154 -9.22 -1.66 -61.35
C LYS A 154 -8.04 -0.76 -61.71
N MET A 155 -7.09 -0.64 -60.79
CA MET A 155 -5.85 0.08 -61.01
C MET A 155 -4.74 -0.92 -61.38
N PHE A 156 -4.03 -0.62 -62.45
CA PHE A 156 -2.88 -1.40 -62.91
C PHE A 156 -1.65 -0.49 -62.97
N CYS A 157 -0.51 -0.99 -62.50
CA CYS A 157 0.76 -0.26 -62.48
C CYS A 157 1.89 -1.16 -62.99
N LYS A 158 3.05 -0.55 -63.23
CA LYS A 158 4.26 -1.29 -63.62
C LYS A 158 4.74 -2.15 -62.45
N PRO A 159 5.31 -3.34 -62.70
CA PRO A 159 5.87 -4.18 -61.65
C PRO A 159 6.86 -3.48 -60.71
N CYS A 160 7.68 -2.56 -61.23
CA CYS A 160 8.67 -1.82 -60.44
C CYS A 160 8.08 -0.76 -59.50
N GLU A 161 6.82 -0.35 -59.72
CA GLU A 161 6.11 0.65 -58.92
C GLU A 161 5.23 0.00 -57.84
N VAL A 162 5.04 -1.32 -57.91
CA VAL A 162 4.19 -2.09 -57.01
C VAL A 162 5.02 -2.80 -55.96
N VAL A 163 4.51 -2.84 -54.73
CA VAL A 163 5.17 -3.50 -53.61
C VAL A 163 4.25 -4.46 -52.88
N ARG A 164 4.87 -5.45 -52.23
CA ARG A 164 4.20 -6.47 -51.40
C ARG A 164 4.19 -6.10 -49.94
N LEU A 165 3.15 -6.53 -49.23
CA LEU A 165 3.08 -6.42 -47.77
C LEU A 165 3.44 -7.75 -47.11
N LYS A 166 3.79 -7.69 -45.83
CA LYS A 166 3.91 -8.89 -45.01
C LYS A 166 2.53 -9.51 -44.82
N PRO A 167 2.35 -10.83 -45.01
CA PRO A 167 1.04 -11.49 -44.88
C PRO A 167 0.32 -11.19 -43.55
N ALA A 168 1.05 -11.21 -42.43
CA ALA A 168 0.48 -10.90 -41.12
C ALA A 168 -0.11 -9.46 -41.02
N PHE A 169 0.41 -8.52 -41.81
CA PHE A 169 -0.14 -7.16 -41.86
C PHE A 169 -1.39 -7.08 -42.74
N TRP A 170 -1.49 -7.90 -43.79
CA TRP A 170 -2.72 -8.04 -44.57
C TRP A 170 -3.89 -8.50 -43.70
N ASP A 171 -3.66 -9.48 -42.82
CA ASP A 171 -4.69 -9.98 -41.90
C ASP A 171 -5.21 -8.84 -40.99
N ILE A 172 -4.29 -7.97 -40.52
CA ILE A 172 -4.65 -6.78 -39.72
C ILE A 172 -5.49 -5.79 -40.55
N LEU A 173 -5.09 -5.49 -41.79
CA LEU A 173 -5.80 -4.56 -42.66
C LEU A 173 -7.20 -5.07 -43.04
N VAL A 174 -7.35 -6.37 -43.30
CA VAL A 174 -8.65 -6.99 -43.60
C VAL A 174 -9.59 -6.84 -42.41
N LYS A 175 -9.15 -7.22 -41.21
CA LYS A 175 -9.93 -7.06 -39.97
C LYS A 175 -10.26 -5.59 -39.68
N ALA A 176 -9.30 -4.67 -39.89
CA ALA A 176 -9.54 -3.24 -39.70
C ALA A 176 -10.62 -2.71 -40.66
N ARG A 177 -10.61 -3.16 -41.91
CA ARG A 177 -11.63 -2.81 -42.91
C ARG A 177 -13.01 -3.34 -42.51
N GLU A 178 -13.09 -4.58 -42.02
CA GLU A 178 -14.32 -5.18 -41.50
C GLU A 178 -14.87 -4.41 -40.28
N SER A 179 -13.99 -3.86 -39.45
CA SER A 179 -14.34 -2.97 -38.33
C SER A 179 -14.65 -1.52 -38.76
N GLY A 180 -14.68 -1.22 -40.06
CA GLY A 180 -15.07 0.10 -40.60
C GLY A 180 -13.97 1.16 -40.61
N VAL A 181 -12.69 0.78 -40.42
CA VAL A 181 -11.57 1.72 -40.49
C VAL A 181 -11.33 2.17 -41.93
N ASP A 182 -11.17 3.48 -42.14
CA ASP A 182 -10.87 4.05 -43.46
C ASP A 182 -9.39 3.82 -43.83
N LEU A 183 -9.15 2.98 -44.83
CA LEU A 183 -7.82 2.61 -45.32
C LEU A 183 -7.42 3.35 -46.61
N LYS A 184 -8.12 4.43 -47.00
CA LYS A 184 -7.84 5.20 -48.23
C LYS A 184 -6.37 5.61 -48.40
N ASN A 185 -5.61 5.69 -47.31
CA ASN A 185 -4.22 6.10 -47.28
C ASN A 185 -3.20 5.01 -47.69
N LEU A 186 -3.62 3.78 -48.04
CA LEU A 186 -2.70 2.72 -48.48
C LEU A 186 -1.88 3.12 -49.72
N SER A 187 -2.45 3.89 -50.64
CA SER A 187 -1.78 4.35 -51.88
C SER A 187 -1.25 5.79 -51.80
N THR A 188 -1.56 6.56 -50.75
CA THR A 188 -1.22 7.99 -50.65
C THR A 188 0.25 8.25 -50.29
N HIS A 189 0.99 7.21 -49.91
CA HIS A 189 2.41 7.32 -49.55
C HIS A 189 3.37 7.19 -50.74
N GLY A 190 2.88 7.36 -51.97
CA GLY A 190 3.69 7.31 -53.19
C GLY A 190 4.17 5.90 -53.56
N THR A 191 3.48 4.86 -53.09
CA THR A 191 3.80 3.47 -53.40
C THR A 191 2.51 2.68 -53.60
N TYR A 192 2.42 1.94 -54.71
CA TYR A 192 1.25 1.13 -55.01
C TYR A 192 1.35 -0.23 -54.33
N ILE A 193 0.34 -0.58 -53.53
CA ILE A 193 0.28 -1.88 -52.88
C ILE A 193 -0.33 -2.90 -53.82
N LEU A 194 0.33 -4.06 -53.94
CA LEU A 194 -0.18 -5.21 -54.68
C LEU A 194 -1.57 -5.61 -54.21
N SER A 195 -2.47 -5.99 -55.11
CA SER A 195 -3.80 -6.49 -54.70
C SER A 195 -3.67 -7.66 -53.72
N SER A 196 -4.46 -7.63 -52.65
CA SER A 196 -4.56 -8.71 -51.64
C SER A 196 -4.86 -10.09 -52.24
N HIS A 197 -5.57 -10.14 -53.37
CA HIS A 197 -5.82 -11.40 -54.09
C HIS A 197 -4.59 -11.96 -54.81
N PHE A 198 -3.64 -11.09 -55.18
CA PHE A 198 -2.43 -11.46 -55.88
C PHE A 198 -1.24 -11.69 -54.93
N ASP A 199 -1.20 -11.01 -53.78
CA ASP A 199 -0.14 -11.16 -52.76
C ASP A 199 -0.28 -12.46 -51.93
N LYS A 200 -0.27 -13.60 -52.62
CA LYS A 200 -0.37 -14.94 -52.03
C LYS A 200 0.86 -15.78 -52.35
N SER A 201 1.18 -16.72 -51.47
CA SER A 201 2.33 -17.63 -51.63
C SER A 201 2.33 -18.39 -52.95
N ALA A 202 1.14 -18.74 -53.47
CA ALA A 202 0.95 -19.41 -54.76
C ALA A 202 1.51 -18.63 -55.96
N TYR A 203 1.67 -17.31 -55.84
CA TYR A 203 2.17 -16.45 -56.91
C TYR A 203 3.62 -15.97 -56.67
N ASN A 204 4.31 -16.46 -55.64
CA ASN A 204 5.66 -16.01 -55.31
C ASN A 204 6.65 -16.14 -56.49
N SER A 205 6.60 -17.23 -57.25
CA SER A 205 7.46 -17.42 -58.43
C SER A 205 7.21 -16.37 -59.51
N VAL A 206 5.94 -16.00 -59.71
CA VAL A 206 5.55 -14.97 -60.67
C VAL A 206 5.96 -13.58 -60.20
N LEU A 207 5.72 -13.25 -58.93
CA LEU A 207 6.11 -11.96 -58.36
C LEU A 207 7.64 -11.77 -58.37
N THR A 208 8.40 -12.84 -58.14
CA THR A 208 9.86 -12.85 -58.33
C THR A 208 10.24 -12.65 -59.79
N PHE A 209 9.55 -13.28 -60.75
CA PHE A 209 9.81 -13.06 -62.18
C PHE A 209 9.55 -11.61 -62.60
N LEU A 210 8.54 -10.97 -62.01
CA LEU A 210 8.17 -9.57 -62.20
C LEU A 210 9.02 -8.58 -61.38
N ASP A 211 10.01 -9.06 -60.61
CA ASP A 211 10.86 -8.24 -59.74
C ASP A 211 10.08 -7.36 -58.73
N VAL A 212 8.88 -7.78 -58.31
CA VAL A 212 8.05 -7.07 -57.34
C VAL A 212 8.65 -7.22 -55.94
N LYS A 213 9.02 -6.09 -55.32
CA LYS A 213 9.72 -6.06 -54.03
C LYS A 213 8.77 -5.96 -52.86
N SER A 214 9.25 -6.29 -51.67
CA SER A 214 8.56 -5.97 -50.42
C SER A 214 8.67 -4.49 -50.11
N VAL A 215 7.64 -3.93 -49.49
CA VAL A 215 7.63 -2.53 -49.07
C VAL A 215 8.72 -2.25 -48.03
N SER A 216 9.20 -1.00 -47.99
CA SER A 216 10.12 -0.55 -46.94
C SER A 216 9.49 -0.62 -45.54
N HIS A 217 10.32 -0.87 -44.53
CA HIS A 217 9.87 -0.90 -43.14
C HIS A 217 9.28 0.44 -42.67
N GLU A 218 9.76 1.56 -43.22
CA GLU A 218 9.27 2.91 -42.97
C GLU A 218 7.82 3.12 -43.43
N TRP A 219 7.40 2.46 -44.50
CA TRP A 219 6.04 2.58 -45.01
C TRP A 219 4.99 2.08 -44.01
N TYR A 220 5.30 1.03 -43.23
CA TYR A 220 4.36 0.51 -42.22
C TYR A 220 4.04 1.57 -41.15
N ALA A 221 5.05 2.33 -40.70
CA ALA A 221 4.85 3.42 -39.76
C ALA A 221 3.90 4.49 -40.34
N LYS A 222 4.17 4.93 -41.58
CA LYS A 222 3.34 5.91 -42.29
C LYS A 222 1.90 5.43 -42.48
N CYS A 223 1.71 4.17 -42.84
CA CYS A 223 0.39 3.57 -43.03
C CYS A 223 -0.40 3.49 -41.72
N MET A 224 0.25 3.05 -40.63
CA MET A 224 -0.37 2.93 -39.30
C MET A 224 -0.82 4.30 -38.78
N GLU A 225 0.04 5.31 -38.92
CA GLU A 225 -0.26 6.69 -38.54
C GLU A 225 -1.35 7.31 -39.43
N GLY A 226 -1.18 7.23 -40.75
CA GLY A 226 -2.13 7.81 -41.72
C GLY A 226 -3.54 7.21 -41.63
N SER A 227 -3.67 5.95 -41.25
CA SER A 227 -4.98 5.29 -41.10
C SER A 227 -5.50 5.31 -39.66
N ASN A 228 -4.79 5.97 -38.74
CA ASN A 228 -5.11 6.01 -37.31
C ASN A 228 -5.40 4.62 -36.70
N LEU A 229 -4.67 3.59 -37.16
CA LEU A 229 -4.96 2.18 -36.81
C LEU A 229 -4.95 1.96 -35.30
N VAL A 230 -4.08 2.65 -34.56
CA VAL A 230 -3.95 2.51 -33.11
C VAL A 230 -5.23 2.93 -32.37
N SER A 231 -5.94 3.95 -32.86
CA SER A 231 -7.10 4.52 -32.18
C SER A 231 -8.43 3.99 -32.69
N ASN A 232 -8.49 3.58 -33.96
CA ASN A 232 -9.74 3.23 -34.64
C ASN A 232 -10.07 1.74 -34.61
N VAL A 233 -9.19 0.90 -34.08
CA VAL A 233 -9.41 -0.55 -33.95
C VAL A 233 -9.78 -0.93 -32.52
N ASP A 234 -10.49 -2.05 -32.37
CA ASP A 234 -10.76 -2.64 -31.06
C ASP A 234 -9.47 -3.13 -30.36
N GLU A 235 -9.57 -3.43 -29.06
CA GLU A 235 -8.41 -3.82 -28.26
C GLU A 235 -7.77 -5.15 -28.70
N GLN A 236 -8.54 -6.08 -29.27
CA GLN A 236 -8.00 -7.35 -29.75
C GLN A 236 -7.15 -7.14 -31.00
N LEU A 237 -7.66 -6.39 -31.97
CA LEU A 237 -6.93 -6.04 -33.19
C LEU A 237 -5.73 -5.12 -32.90
N TYR A 238 -5.85 -4.23 -31.92
CA TYR A 238 -4.71 -3.42 -31.44
C TYR A 238 -3.58 -4.30 -30.88
N LEU A 239 -3.89 -5.35 -30.13
CA LEU A 239 -2.88 -6.29 -29.63
C LEU A 239 -2.25 -7.15 -30.73
N GLU A 240 -3.02 -7.51 -31.78
CA GLU A 240 -2.47 -8.13 -32.98
C GLU A 240 -1.49 -7.20 -33.72
N LEU A 241 -1.83 -5.90 -33.81
CA LEU A 241 -0.95 -4.86 -34.35
C LEU A 241 0.34 -4.75 -33.53
N LEU A 242 0.27 -4.71 -32.20
CA LEU A 242 1.45 -4.71 -31.34
C LEU A 242 2.27 -5.99 -31.49
N SER A 243 1.63 -7.16 -31.64
CA SER A 243 2.34 -8.42 -31.90
C SER A 243 3.09 -8.38 -33.23
N PHE A 244 2.48 -7.83 -34.29
CA PHE A 244 3.13 -7.63 -35.57
C PHE A 244 4.36 -6.71 -35.46
N VAL A 245 4.24 -5.61 -34.71
CA VAL A 245 5.38 -4.72 -34.43
C VAL A 245 6.47 -5.46 -33.67
N ALA A 246 6.11 -6.24 -32.65
CA ALA A 246 7.06 -7.01 -31.85
C ALA A 246 7.84 -8.04 -32.70
N ASP A 247 7.15 -8.78 -33.58
CA ASP A 247 7.75 -9.78 -34.47
C ASP A 247 8.75 -9.18 -35.47
N ASN A 248 8.59 -7.89 -35.80
CA ASN A 248 9.41 -7.21 -36.81
C ASN A 248 10.28 -6.10 -36.21
N TRP A 249 10.41 -6.05 -34.87
CA TRP A 249 11.00 -4.91 -34.17
C TRP A 249 12.44 -4.60 -34.58
N GLN A 250 13.26 -5.62 -34.86
CA GLN A 250 14.65 -5.41 -35.30
C GLN A 250 14.75 -4.56 -36.58
N ASN A 251 13.74 -4.64 -37.45
CA ASN A 251 13.67 -3.83 -38.65
C ASN A 251 12.94 -2.50 -38.46
N PHE A 252 12.04 -2.41 -37.46
CA PHE A 252 11.27 -1.21 -37.14
C PHE A 252 12.00 -0.27 -36.18
N SER A 253 13.02 -0.74 -35.47
CA SER A 253 13.82 0.07 -34.54
C SER A 253 14.70 1.13 -35.23
N SER A 254 14.81 1.10 -36.56
CA SER A 254 15.51 2.11 -37.35
C SER A 254 14.58 3.05 -38.11
N THR A 255 13.25 2.94 -37.92
CA THR A 255 12.23 3.70 -38.64
C THR A 255 11.54 4.73 -37.75
N ASN A 256 10.69 5.58 -38.36
CA ASN A 256 9.88 6.55 -37.61
C ASN A 256 8.81 5.92 -36.71
N LEU A 257 8.68 4.58 -36.70
CA LEU A 257 7.78 3.87 -35.78
C LEU A 257 8.13 4.15 -34.31
N ILE A 258 9.39 4.46 -33.99
CA ILE A 258 9.79 4.86 -32.63
C ILE A 258 9.21 6.23 -32.24
N ALA A 259 9.09 7.15 -33.20
CA ALA A 259 8.53 8.48 -32.98
C ALA A 259 6.99 8.47 -33.02
N MET A 260 6.39 7.51 -33.73
CA MET A 260 4.95 7.36 -33.86
C MET A 260 4.26 7.09 -32.51
N PRO A 261 3.09 7.70 -32.24
CA PRO A 261 2.31 7.47 -31.04
C PRO A 261 1.60 6.09 -31.06
N LEU A 262 2.34 5.03 -30.73
CA LEU A 262 1.89 3.63 -30.83
C LEU A 262 1.14 3.11 -29.59
N LEU A 263 1.52 3.56 -28.39
CA LEU A 263 1.05 2.95 -27.13
C LEU A 263 -0.06 3.77 -26.49
N LYS A 264 -1.13 3.11 -26.04
CA LYS A 264 -2.20 3.79 -25.29
C LYS A 264 -1.83 3.99 -23.82
N TYR A 265 -2.20 5.13 -23.24
CA TYR A 265 -2.11 5.39 -21.80
C TYR A 265 -3.30 6.24 -21.29
N VAL A 266 -3.55 6.18 -19.99
CA VAL A 266 -4.53 7.02 -19.31
C VAL A 266 -3.88 8.32 -18.87
N ASP A 267 -4.38 9.45 -19.39
CA ASP A 267 -3.90 10.77 -19.03
C ASP A 267 -4.46 11.26 -17.68
N ARG A 268 -4.08 12.49 -17.29
CA ARG A 268 -4.52 13.11 -16.03
C ARG A 268 -6.01 13.46 -16.01
N ASN A 269 -6.64 13.58 -17.17
CA ASN A 269 -8.07 13.84 -17.32
C ASN A 269 -8.87 12.54 -17.44
N ARG A 270 -8.25 11.38 -17.19
CA ARG A 270 -8.83 10.03 -17.35
C ARG A 270 -9.21 9.70 -18.80
N GLY A 271 -8.70 10.47 -19.76
CA GLY A 271 -8.81 10.19 -21.18
C GLY A 271 -7.79 9.15 -21.62
N VAL A 272 -8.06 8.51 -22.76
CA VAL A 272 -7.07 7.67 -23.44
C VAL A 272 -6.27 8.56 -24.39
N SER A 273 -4.97 8.62 -24.15
CA SER A 273 -4.00 9.34 -24.96
C SER A 273 -2.96 8.36 -25.54
N LEU A 274 -2.18 8.83 -26.52
CA LEU A 274 -1.19 8.00 -27.20
C LEU A 274 0.26 8.39 -26.85
N TRP A 275 1.13 7.40 -26.86
CA TRP A 275 2.49 7.44 -26.36
C TRP A 275 3.46 6.85 -27.38
N SER A 276 4.54 7.58 -27.68
CA SER A 276 5.60 7.10 -28.57
C SER A 276 6.70 6.37 -27.82
N ILE A 277 7.38 5.45 -28.50
CA ILE A 277 8.45 4.65 -27.90
C ILE A 277 9.69 5.53 -27.59
N SER A 278 9.97 6.51 -28.45
CA SER A 278 11.04 7.50 -28.25
C SER A 278 10.86 8.29 -26.95
N ARG A 279 9.62 8.62 -26.58
CA ARG A 279 9.36 9.32 -25.31
C ARG A 279 9.78 8.48 -24.10
N ALA A 280 9.61 7.15 -24.15
CA ALA A 280 10.00 6.26 -23.08
C ALA A 280 11.53 6.22 -22.84
N SER A 281 12.35 6.47 -23.86
CA SER A 281 13.80 6.46 -23.73
C SER A 281 14.40 7.79 -23.28
N GLN A 282 13.71 8.90 -23.55
CA GLN A 282 14.24 10.26 -23.37
C GLN A 282 13.86 10.92 -22.04
N TRP A 283 12.73 10.55 -21.41
CA TRP A 283 12.17 11.26 -20.25
C TRP A 283 12.21 10.39 -18.98
N SER A 284 11.93 10.99 -17.82
CA SER A 284 11.73 10.25 -16.56
C SER A 284 10.41 9.50 -16.50
N ASP A 285 9.46 9.86 -17.37
CA ASP A 285 8.14 9.25 -17.45
C ASP A 285 8.23 7.77 -17.83
N ARG A 286 7.45 6.92 -17.16
CA ARG A 286 7.34 5.49 -17.47
C ARG A 286 5.89 5.06 -17.58
N LEU A 287 5.63 4.24 -18.58
CA LEU A 287 4.35 3.58 -18.75
C LEU A 287 4.32 2.32 -17.89
N CYS A 288 3.19 2.05 -17.24
CA CYS A 288 3.02 0.99 -16.27
C CYS A 288 1.86 0.07 -16.66
N ILE A 289 2.02 -1.21 -16.38
CA ILE A 289 0.98 -2.24 -16.42
C ILE A 289 0.87 -2.85 -15.02
N ALA A 290 -0.34 -3.10 -14.56
CA ALA A 290 -0.56 -3.76 -13.28
C ALA A 290 -0.09 -5.22 -13.36
N SER A 291 0.64 -5.69 -12.34
CA SER A 291 1.09 -7.09 -12.25
C SER A 291 -0.09 -8.08 -12.20
N ASP A 292 -1.24 -7.62 -11.70
CA ASP A 292 -2.48 -8.38 -11.61
C ASP A 292 -3.65 -7.46 -11.98
N GLY A 293 -4.59 -7.97 -12.79
CA GLY A 293 -5.80 -7.26 -13.19
C GLY A 293 -6.68 -6.84 -12.01
N LYS A 294 -6.60 -7.55 -10.88
CA LYS A 294 -7.36 -7.26 -9.65
C LYS A 294 -7.09 -5.86 -9.09
N TRP A 295 -5.87 -5.34 -9.27
CA TRP A 295 -5.44 -4.05 -8.72
C TRP A 295 -5.32 -2.94 -9.77
N MET A 296 -5.68 -3.23 -11.01
CA MET A 296 -5.50 -2.33 -12.13
C MET A 296 -6.24 -0.99 -11.95
N SER A 297 -7.55 -1.04 -11.66
CA SER A 297 -8.36 0.16 -11.41
C SER A 297 -7.88 0.93 -10.17
N TRP A 298 -7.44 0.19 -9.14
CA TRP A 298 -6.86 0.76 -7.94
C TRP A 298 -5.63 1.62 -8.26
N LEU A 299 -4.65 1.04 -8.95
CA LEU A 299 -3.40 1.74 -9.29
C LEU A 299 -3.65 2.96 -10.18
N ILE A 300 -4.53 2.83 -11.18
CA ILE A 300 -4.85 3.93 -12.10
C ILE A 300 -5.53 5.08 -11.37
N SER A 301 -6.48 4.79 -10.47
CA SER A 301 -7.18 5.84 -9.69
C SER A 301 -6.21 6.58 -8.76
N TRP A 302 -5.39 5.84 -8.01
CA TRP A 302 -4.42 6.43 -7.09
C TRP A 302 -3.31 7.21 -7.78
N ASN A 303 -2.93 6.83 -8.99
CA ASN A 303 -1.90 7.56 -9.74
C ASN A 303 -2.28 9.02 -10.05
N GLN A 304 -3.57 9.35 -10.03
CA GLN A 304 -4.03 10.73 -10.19
C GLN A 304 -3.66 11.61 -8.98
N GLU A 305 -3.50 11.02 -7.80
CA GLU A 305 -3.08 11.73 -6.58
C GLU A 305 -1.55 11.92 -6.50
N PHE A 306 -0.78 11.23 -7.37
CA PHE A 306 0.69 11.19 -7.34
C PHE A 306 1.34 11.63 -8.66
N PRO A 307 1.09 12.87 -9.13
CA PRO A 307 1.63 13.36 -10.39
C PRO A 307 3.17 13.44 -10.42
N SER A 308 3.83 13.51 -9.26
CA SER A 308 5.29 13.55 -9.14
C SER A 308 5.98 12.21 -9.40
N SER A 309 5.23 11.10 -9.41
CA SER A 309 5.77 9.76 -9.67
C SER A 309 6.25 9.56 -11.11
N ASN A 310 5.86 10.45 -12.03
CA ASN A 310 6.11 10.33 -13.46
C ASN A 310 5.69 8.94 -14.01
N ARG A 311 4.66 8.34 -13.42
CA ARG A 311 4.07 7.08 -13.89
C ARG A 311 2.77 7.34 -14.60
N LEU A 312 2.57 6.63 -15.70
CA LEU A 312 1.36 6.62 -16.50
C LEU A 312 0.95 5.17 -16.69
N PHE A 313 -0.34 4.90 -16.84
CA PHE A 313 -0.81 3.51 -16.92
C PHE A 313 -1.45 3.23 -18.27
N VAL A 314 -1.23 2.02 -18.79
CA VAL A 314 -1.98 1.50 -19.94
C VAL A 314 -3.49 1.45 -19.59
N PRO A 315 -4.43 1.73 -20.52
CA PRO A 315 -5.85 1.74 -20.20
C PRO A 315 -6.37 0.41 -19.63
N PRO A 316 -7.40 0.45 -18.77
CA PRO A 316 -7.98 -0.77 -18.18
C PRO A 316 -8.41 -1.81 -19.22
N ASN A 317 -9.05 -1.36 -20.30
CA ASN A 317 -9.56 -2.24 -21.36
C ASN A 317 -8.42 -2.93 -22.11
N THR A 318 -7.35 -2.19 -22.43
CA THR A 318 -6.16 -2.73 -23.08
C THR A 318 -5.44 -3.75 -22.20
N GLN A 319 -5.28 -3.44 -20.90
CA GLN A 319 -4.68 -4.37 -19.95
C GLN A 319 -5.54 -5.64 -19.78
N ALA A 320 -6.87 -5.51 -19.72
CA ALA A 320 -7.78 -6.64 -19.64
C ALA A 320 -7.70 -7.53 -20.90
N ALA A 321 -7.71 -6.94 -22.09
CA ALA A 321 -7.53 -7.66 -23.35
C ALA A 321 -6.16 -8.38 -23.41
N LEU A 322 -5.10 -7.74 -22.92
CA LEU A 322 -3.76 -8.33 -22.88
C LEU A 322 -3.70 -9.58 -21.99
N GLN A 323 -4.50 -9.69 -20.92
CA GLN A 323 -4.53 -10.89 -20.08
C GLN A 323 -5.06 -12.12 -20.81
N GLY A 324 -6.05 -11.95 -21.70
CA GLY A 324 -6.64 -13.02 -22.51
C GLY A 324 -5.96 -13.25 -23.86
N PHE A 325 -4.94 -12.47 -24.21
CA PHE A 325 -4.32 -12.51 -25.52
C PHE A 325 -3.36 -13.69 -25.69
N SER A 326 -3.51 -14.45 -26.78
CA SER A 326 -2.73 -15.66 -27.04
C SER A 326 -1.21 -15.41 -27.13
N HIS A 327 -0.79 -14.21 -27.55
CA HIS A 327 0.61 -13.82 -27.69
C HIS A 327 1.08 -12.87 -26.57
N LYS A 328 0.39 -12.88 -25.41
CA LYS A 328 0.66 -12.00 -24.25
C LYS A 328 2.13 -11.96 -23.86
N THR A 329 2.78 -13.12 -23.72
CA THR A 329 4.19 -13.20 -23.26
C THR A 329 5.13 -12.46 -24.21
N LYS A 330 4.90 -12.59 -25.52
CA LYS A 330 5.66 -11.90 -26.57
C LYS A 330 5.47 -10.38 -26.49
N VAL A 331 4.21 -9.93 -26.47
CA VAL A 331 3.88 -8.49 -26.43
C VAL A 331 4.39 -7.87 -25.12
N ALA A 332 4.20 -8.54 -23.98
CA ALA A 332 4.69 -8.07 -22.68
C ALA A 332 6.22 -7.96 -22.65
N ALA A 333 6.94 -8.97 -23.15
CA ALA A 333 8.40 -8.92 -23.24
C ALA A 333 8.88 -7.77 -24.13
N TRP A 334 8.22 -7.54 -25.28
CA TRP A 334 8.54 -6.43 -26.16
C TRP A 334 8.29 -5.07 -25.48
N LEU A 335 7.14 -4.92 -24.80
CA LEU A 335 6.80 -3.71 -24.05
C LEU A 335 7.83 -3.40 -22.96
N GLN A 336 8.28 -4.40 -22.21
CA GLN A 336 9.30 -4.24 -21.16
C GLN A 336 10.67 -3.91 -21.74
N ASN A 337 11.13 -4.67 -22.74
CA ASN A 337 12.51 -4.59 -23.23
C ASN A 337 12.74 -3.39 -24.15
N HIS A 338 11.74 -2.98 -24.92
CA HIS A 338 11.90 -1.96 -25.96
C HIS A 338 11.12 -0.68 -25.67
N ALA A 339 9.89 -0.79 -25.16
CA ALA A 339 9.09 0.37 -24.76
C ALA A 339 9.29 0.78 -23.29
N LYS A 340 10.17 0.09 -22.54
CA LYS A 340 10.49 0.36 -21.12
C LYS A 340 9.25 0.41 -20.22
N VAL A 341 8.23 -0.40 -20.52
CA VAL A 341 7.01 -0.50 -19.72
C VAL A 341 7.30 -1.26 -18.44
N GLU A 342 6.94 -0.68 -17.29
CA GLU A 342 7.14 -1.28 -15.97
C GLU A 342 5.92 -2.11 -15.56
N ILE A 343 6.13 -3.34 -15.08
CA ILE A 343 5.07 -4.14 -14.46
C ILE A 343 5.10 -3.88 -12.96
N VAL A 344 4.02 -3.34 -12.40
CA VAL A 344 3.96 -2.88 -11.02
C VAL A 344 2.85 -3.54 -10.21
N SER A 345 3.18 -3.94 -8.98
CA SER A 345 2.22 -4.33 -7.95
C SER A 345 1.87 -3.11 -7.09
N VAL A 346 0.91 -3.23 -6.17
CA VAL A 346 0.57 -2.15 -5.22
C VAL A 346 1.78 -1.76 -4.37
N TYR A 347 2.57 -2.73 -3.93
CA TYR A 347 3.79 -2.47 -3.17
C TYR A 347 4.91 -1.83 -4.01
N SER A 348 5.20 -2.36 -5.21
CA SER A 348 6.28 -1.78 -6.03
C SER A 348 5.92 -0.40 -6.55
N TYR A 349 4.64 -0.14 -6.86
CA TYR A 349 4.13 1.19 -7.15
C TYR A 349 4.25 2.13 -5.94
N GLY A 350 3.85 1.69 -4.75
CA GLY A 350 4.01 2.46 -3.52
C GLY A 350 5.46 2.87 -3.25
N ASN A 351 6.42 1.99 -3.55
CA ASN A 351 7.85 2.28 -3.46
C ASN A 351 8.35 3.33 -4.46
N ILE A 352 7.76 3.39 -5.65
CA ILE A 352 8.05 4.43 -6.64
C ILE A 352 7.49 5.77 -6.15
N VAL A 353 6.22 5.77 -5.73
CA VAL A 353 5.53 6.97 -5.25
C VAL A 353 6.24 7.59 -4.07
N VAL A 354 6.55 6.79 -3.02
CA VAL A 354 7.14 7.32 -1.78
C VAL A 354 8.45 8.06 -2.00
N LYS A 355 9.27 7.59 -2.96
CA LYS A 355 10.55 8.22 -3.34
C LYS A 355 10.37 9.52 -4.15
N SER A 356 9.18 9.72 -4.71
CA SER A 356 8.85 10.87 -5.58
C SER A 356 7.99 11.95 -4.89
N LEU A 357 7.65 11.78 -3.60
CA LEU A 357 6.76 12.70 -2.89
C LEU A 357 7.36 14.11 -2.69
N ASN A 358 8.67 14.31 -2.93
CA ASN A 358 9.36 15.61 -2.95
C ASN A 358 9.03 16.56 -1.77
N ASN A 359 8.68 16.00 -0.61
CA ASN A 359 8.25 16.73 0.58
C ASN A 359 6.95 17.56 0.42
N ASP A 360 6.14 17.25 -0.59
CA ASP A 360 4.86 17.93 -0.80
C ASP A 360 3.79 17.46 0.20
N ARG A 361 3.12 18.42 0.84
CA ARG A 361 2.10 18.17 1.87
C ARG A 361 0.95 17.28 1.38
N ARG A 362 0.26 17.67 0.31
CA ARG A 362 -0.95 16.95 -0.16
C ARG A 362 -0.64 15.52 -0.65
N PRO A 363 0.36 15.26 -1.49
CA PRO A 363 0.76 13.92 -1.88
C PRO A 363 1.17 13.04 -0.68
N ALA A 364 1.87 13.58 0.31
CA ALA A 364 2.23 12.81 1.51
C ALA A 364 1.00 12.40 2.34
N ILE A 365 0.02 13.31 2.51
CA ILE A 365 -1.26 12.97 3.13
C ILE A 365 -1.98 11.91 2.29
N ALA A 366 -2.13 12.11 0.98
CA ALA A 366 -2.76 11.16 0.08
C ALA A 366 -2.10 9.77 0.14
N PHE A 367 -0.78 9.71 0.26
CA PHE A 367 -0.04 8.46 0.39
C PHE A 367 -0.38 7.71 1.69
N SER A 368 -0.61 8.41 2.79
CA SER A 368 -1.10 7.78 4.03
C SER A 368 -2.49 7.15 3.84
N HIS A 369 -3.38 7.80 3.08
CA HIS A 369 -4.68 7.22 2.73
C HIS A 369 -4.53 6.03 1.78
N PHE A 370 -3.59 6.08 0.83
CA PHE A 370 -3.27 4.95 -0.05
C PHE A 370 -2.84 3.72 0.76
N LEU A 371 -1.97 3.88 1.74
CA LEU A 371 -1.52 2.79 2.62
C LEU A 371 -2.67 2.25 3.49
N TYR A 372 -3.48 3.14 4.09
CA TYR A 372 -4.64 2.76 4.89
C TYR A 372 -5.62 1.91 4.09
N HIS A 373 -6.08 2.41 2.94
CA HIS A 373 -7.06 1.68 2.15
C HIS A 373 -6.49 0.41 1.52
N SER A 374 -5.22 0.43 1.10
CA SER A 374 -4.56 -0.78 0.58
C SER A 374 -4.44 -1.86 1.66
N SER A 375 -4.24 -1.47 2.93
CA SER A 375 -4.29 -2.38 4.07
C SER A 375 -5.70 -2.94 4.28
N ASN A 376 -6.73 -2.08 4.30
CA ASN A 376 -8.11 -2.51 4.55
C ASN A 376 -8.66 -3.46 3.48
N LYS A 377 -8.24 -3.27 2.23
CA LYS A 377 -8.66 -4.13 1.12
C LYS A 377 -7.77 -5.39 0.95
N ASN A 378 -6.74 -5.57 1.78
CA ASN A 378 -5.75 -6.65 1.69
C ASN A 378 -5.04 -6.69 0.33
N TYR A 379 -4.64 -5.53 -0.19
CA TYR A 379 -3.94 -5.40 -1.48
C TYR A 379 -2.42 -5.44 -1.33
N MET A 380 -1.91 -5.40 -0.08
CA MET A 380 -0.51 -5.52 0.26
C MET A 380 -0.34 -6.40 1.50
N GLU A 381 0.79 -7.09 1.56
CA GLU A 381 1.16 -7.89 2.73
C GLU A 381 1.53 -7.00 3.92
N SER A 382 1.40 -7.54 5.14
CA SER A 382 1.66 -6.78 6.37
C SER A 382 3.10 -6.23 6.44
N TYR A 383 4.09 -7.02 6.00
CA TYR A 383 5.50 -6.59 6.01
C TYR A 383 5.78 -5.49 4.97
N GLN A 384 5.14 -5.55 3.80
CA GLN A 384 5.24 -4.54 2.73
C GLN A 384 4.65 -3.20 3.18
N LEU A 385 3.52 -3.25 3.89
CA LEU A 385 2.89 -2.07 4.47
C LEU A 385 3.81 -1.40 5.50
N VAL A 386 4.41 -2.17 6.40
CA VAL A 386 5.32 -1.64 7.43
C VAL A 386 6.55 -0.99 6.80
N ASP A 387 7.09 -1.58 5.74
CA ASP A 387 8.22 -1.03 4.98
C ASP A 387 7.90 0.35 4.35
N LEU A 388 6.75 0.47 3.68
CA LEU A 388 6.30 1.75 3.12
C LEU A 388 5.98 2.78 4.21
N CYS A 389 5.36 2.36 5.31
CA CYS A 389 5.09 3.23 6.46
C CYS A 389 6.38 3.79 7.10
N ARG A 390 7.48 3.02 7.09
CA ARG A 390 8.79 3.50 7.57
C ARG A 390 9.41 4.54 6.65
N THR A 391 9.27 4.34 5.34
CA THR A 391 9.88 5.20 4.31
C THR A 391 9.06 6.47 4.04
N MET A 392 7.74 6.42 4.26
CA MET A 392 6.81 7.54 4.00
C MET A 392 7.23 8.81 4.76
N PRO A 393 7.32 9.99 4.12
CA PRO A 393 7.45 11.25 4.84
C PRO A 393 6.15 11.57 5.61
N VAL A 394 6.28 12.10 6.83
CA VAL A 394 5.14 12.57 7.63
C VAL A 394 5.09 14.09 7.64
N ILE A 395 3.89 14.67 7.62
CA ILE A 395 3.72 16.13 7.65
C ILE A 395 3.61 16.59 9.11
N ASP A 396 4.50 17.49 9.51
CA ASP A 396 4.47 18.10 10.83
C ASP A 396 3.36 19.17 10.96
N ASN A 397 3.13 19.67 12.16
CA ASN A 397 2.13 20.71 12.42
C ASN A 397 2.40 22.06 11.75
N TYR A 398 3.59 22.29 11.21
CA TYR A 398 3.92 23.47 10.40
C TYR A 398 3.71 23.25 8.91
N GLY A 399 3.39 22.02 8.50
CA GLY A 399 3.19 21.65 7.10
C GLY A 399 4.48 21.21 6.40
N ASN A 400 5.59 21.01 7.12
CA ASN A 400 6.82 20.49 6.54
C ASN A 400 6.78 18.96 6.50
N ALA A 401 7.33 18.38 5.44
CA ALA A 401 7.50 16.93 5.37
C ALA A 401 8.80 16.50 6.06
N VAL A 402 8.70 15.51 6.93
CA VAL A 402 9.79 14.97 7.74
C VAL A 402 9.97 13.49 7.44
N THR A 403 11.16 13.14 6.96
CA THR A 403 11.56 11.76 6.60
C THR A 403 12.26 11.07 7.77
N GLU A 404 13.22 11.75 8.40
CA GLU A 404 13.95 11.25 9.56
C GLU A 404 13.17 11.49 10.84
N ARG A 405 12.72 10.41 11.47
CA ARG A 405 11.90 10.47 12.69
C ARG A 405 12.30 9.43 13.71
N GLN A 406 12.46 9.86 14.96
CA GLN A 406 12.68 8.96 16.09
C GLN A 406 11.38 8.63 16.81
N SER A 407 10.46 9.59 16.92
CA SER A 407 9.15 9.39 17.54
C SER A 407 8.11 10.36 16.99
N ILE A 408 6.86 9.90 16.97
CA ILE A 408 5.73 10.63 16.37
C ILE A 408 4.72 10.95 17.46
N LEU A 409 4.39 12.22 17.59
CA LEU A 409 3.39 12.76 18.50
C LEU A 409 2.09 13.01 17.72
N VAL A 410 0.96 12.59 18.29
CA VAL A 410 -0.36 12.86 17.69
C VAL A 410 -0.63 14.37 17.58
N PRO A 411 -1.47 14.83 16.63
CA PRO A 411 -1.75 16.26 16.44
C PRO A 411 -2.27 16.92 17.71
N ALA A 412 -1.92 18.19 17.94
CA ALA A 412 -2.34 18.96 19.12
C ALA A 412 -3.88 19.01 19.30
N ASN A 413 -4.63 19.09 18.20
CA ASN A 413 -6.08 19.24 18.27
C ASN A 413 -6.74 17.98 18.84
N GLY A 414 -7.26 18.08 20.07
CA GLY A 414 -7.96 17.02 20.77
C GLY A 414 -7.07 15.90 21.30
N SER A 415 -5.75 16.12 21.41
CA SER A 415 -4.86 15.20 22.10
C SER A 415 -4.87 15.40 23.60
N LYS A 416 -4.57 14.32 24.31
CA LYS A 416 -4.45 14.32 25.77
C LYS A 416 -3.21 15.08 26.24
N TRP A 417 -2.13 15.00 25.46
CA TRP A 417 -0.89 15.70 25.78
C TRP A 417 -1.06 17.22 25.77
N VAL A 418 -1.86 17.83 24.88
CA VAL A 418 -2.11 19.28 24.90
C VAL A 418 -2.92 19.66 26.13
N GLY A 419 -3.94 18.86 26.47
CA GLY A 419 -4.75 19.07 27.68
C GLY A 419 -3.91 19.08 28.96
N LEU A 420 -2.82 18.29 29.00
CA LEU A 420 -1.94 18.19 30.16
C LEU A 420 -0.76 19.18 30.12
N MET A 421 -0.09 19.34 28.97
CA MET A 421 1.16 20.10 28.85
C MET A 421 0.97 21.54 28.36
N GLY A 422 -0.16 21.85 27.72
CA GLY A 422 -0.46 23.13 27.10
C GLY A 422 0.35 23.39 25.82
N THR A 423 1.67 23.53 25.95
CA THR A 423 2.62 23.73 24.86
C THR A 423 3.41 22.45 24.58
N ASN A 424 3.86 22.22 23.34
CA ASN A 424 4.63 21.02 22.98
C ASN A 424 6.06 21.06 23.57
N PRO A 425 6.37 20.25 24.60
CA PRO A 425 7.68 20.20 25.24
C PRO A 425 8.71 19.33 24.49
N TRP A 426 8.27 18.46 23.59
CA TRP A 426 9.13 17.47 22.93
C TRP A 426 9.83 17.99 21.67
N ARG A 427 9.66 19.29 21.34
CA ARG A 427 10.28 19.91 20.16
C ARG A 427 11.80 19.76 20.13
N ASN A 428 12.44 19.83 21.29
CA ASN A 428 13.89 19.70 21.43
C ASN A 428 14.35 18.23 21.56
N GLU A 429 13.42 17.28 21.64
CA GLU A 429 13.67 15.85 21.87
C GLU A 429 13.42 14.99 20.62
N LYS A 430 13.46 15.60 19.43
CA LYS A 430 13.29 14.93 18.12
C LYS A 430 11.94 14.24 17.91
N TYR A 431 10.91 14.64 18.66
CA TYR A 431 9.53 14.25 18.37
C TYR A 431 8.95 15.12 17.27
N ILE A 432 8.16 14.50 16.39
CA ILE A 432 7.42 15.21 15.34
C ILE A 432 5.95 15.21 15.70
N GLU A 433 5.40 16.41 15.91
CA GLU A 433 3.97 16.62 16.05
C GLU A 433 3.30 16.55 14.69
N LEU A 434 2.41 15.56 14.50
CA LEU A 434 1.69 15.39 13.25
C LEU A 434 0.76 16.58 12.95
N SER A 435 0.62 16.90 11.67
CA SER A 435 -0.39 17.84 11.17
C SER A 435 -1.81 17.42 11.53
N ALA A 436 -2.68 18.41 11.76
CA ALA A 436 -4.12 18.21 11.94
C ALA A 436 -4.80 17.57 10.70
N ASP A 437 -4.15 17.58 9.54
CA ASP A 437 -4.63 16.92 8.32
C ASP A 437 -4.87 15.43 8.52
N TYR A 438 -4.03 14.75 9.32
CA TYR A 438 -4.17 13.31 9.59
C TYR A 438 -5.39 12.96 10.46
N LYS A 439 -6.01 13.96 11.08
CA LYS A 439 -7.26 13.81 11.84
C LYS A 439 -8.49 14.12 10.99
N SER A 440 -8.31 14.87 9.91
CA SER A 440 -9.39 15.36 9.05
C SER A 440 -9.95 14.24 8.19
N ALA A 441 -11.24 14.35 7.83
CA ALA A 441 -11.80 13.49 6.79
C ALA A 441 -11.13 13.81 5.44
N GLY A 442 -10.93 12.78 4.62
CA GLY A 442 -10.22 12.90 3.34
C GLY A 442 -10.97 12.19 2.22
N HIS A 443 -10.85 12.72 1.01
CA HIS A 443 -11.38 12.09 -0.20
C HIS A 443 -10.30 12.07 -1.27
N PHE A 444 -9.75 10.88 -1.52
CA PHE A 444 -8.62 10.65 -2.43
C PHE A 444 -8.93 9.46 -3.33
N ALA A 445 -8.66 9.59 -4.64
CA ALA A 445 -8.83 8.51 -5.61
C ALA A 445 -10.22 7.83 -5.52
N GLU A 446 -11.29 8.62 -5.31
CA GLU A 446 -12.69 8.17 -5.11
C GLU A 446 -12.96 7.36 -3.82
N ASN A 447 -12.02 7.33 -2.88
CA ASN A 447 -12.20 6.67 -1.60
C ASN A 447 -12.35 7.74 -0.50
N TYR A 448 -13.48 7.68 0.21
CA TYR A 448 -13.72 8.50 1.39
C TYR A 448 -13.09 7.86 2.63
N THR A 449 -12.44 8.67 3.44
CA THR A 449 -11.93 8.29 4.75
C THR A 449 -12.55 9.21 5.81
N PRO A 450 -13.31 8.65 6.78
CA PRO A 450 -13.83 9.40 7.91
C PRO A 450 -12.71 10.04 8.75
N ALA A 451 -13.07 11.06 9.54
CA ALA A 451 -12.17 11.67 10.51
C ALA A 451 -11.59 10.62 11.48
N ASP A 452 -10.40 10.91 12.02
CA ASP A 452 -9.63 10.08 12.97
C ASP A 452 -9.11 8.73 12.44
N GLN A 453 -9.64 8.19 11.34
CA GLN A 453 -9.26 6.86 10.82
C GLN A 453 -7.79 6.77 10.40
N ILE A 454 -7.26 7.80 9.74
CA ILE A 454 -5.84 7.84 9.38
C ILE A 454 -4.98 7.97 10.63
N LEU A 455 -5.37 8.81 11.59
CA LEU A 455 -4.66 8.94 12.84
C LEU A 455 -4.59 7.60 13.59
N ASP A 456 -5.69 6.85 13.67
CA ASP A 456 -5.70 5.52 14.32
C ASP A 456 -4.85 4.49 13.57
N PHE A 457 -4.84 4.56 12.24
CA PHE A 457 -3.92 3.78 11.41
C PHE A 457 -2.46 4.12 11.72
N LEU A 458 -2.10 5.40 11.84
CA LEU A 458 -0.74 5.84 12.19
C LEU A 458 -0.34 5.46 13.61
N LYS A 459 -1.26 5.51 14.59
CA LYS A 459 -1.02 4.98 15.94
C LYS A 459 -0.64 3.50 15.90
N THR A 460 -1.38 2.73 15.10
CA THR A 460 -1.22 1.26 15.02
C THR A 460 0.03 0.87 14.23
N LYS A 461 0.28 1.49 13.07
CA LYS A 461 1.33 1.07 12.13
C LYS A 461 2.64 1.84 12.27
N MET A 462 2.60 3.07 12.78
CA MET A 462 3.76 3.96 12.91
C MET A 462 4.04 4.38 14.36
N GLN A 463 3.32 3.81 15.33
CA GLN A 463 3.51 4.07 16.76
C GLN A 463 3.35 5.56 17.12
N ALA A 464 2.52 6.30 16.36
CA ALA A 464 2.13 7.66 16.75
C ALA A 464 1.48 7.59 18.14
N SER A 465 2.02 8.35 19.08
CA SER A 465 1.71 8.18 20.51
C SER A 465 1.15 9.46 21.11
N ASP A 466 0.32 9.28 22.13
CA ASP A 466 -0.23 10.34 22.97
C ASP A 466 0.07 9.99 24.45
N VAL A 467 -0.13 10.94 25.35
CA VAL A 467 -0.21 10.66 26.79
C VAL A 467 -1.41 9.72 27.01
N PRO A 468 -1.29 8.62 27.77
CA PRO A 468 -0.23 8.25 28.71
C PRO A 468 0.81 7.23 28.20
N PHE A 469 1.04 7.11 26.90
CA PHE A 469 1.89 6.05 26.31
C PHE A 469 3.22 6.54 25.73
N ILE A 470 3.42 7.86 25.66
CA ILE A 470 4.65 8.52 25.23
C ILE A 470 5.69 8.62 26.36
N HIS A 471 6.97 8.74 26.03
CA HIS A 471 8.00 9.07 27.02
C HIS A 471 7.86 10.52 27.49
N PRO A 472 7.98 10.79 28.80
CA PRO A 472 7.91 12.16 29.32
C PRO A 472 9.12 12.98 28.87
N PRO A 473 8.93 14.29 28.60
CA PRO A 473 10.03 15.18 28.24
C PRO A 473 10.88 15.46 29.48
N ASN A 474 12.17 15.72 29.32
CA ASN A 474 13.01 16.25 30.40
C ASN A 474 12.84 17.76 30.56
N ALA A 475 11.60 18.22 30.71
CA ALA A 475 11.25 19.63 30.83
C ALA A 475 10.19 19.83 31.92
N SER A 476 10.21 21.01 32.55
CA SER A 476 9.08 21.47 33.35
C SER A 476 7.93 21.90 32.45
N PHE A 477 6.70 21.77 32.93
CA PHE A 477 5.51 22.23 32.21
C PHE A 477 4.61 23.03 33.13
N SER A 478 4.22 24.23 32.69
CA SER A 478 3.53 25.22 33.51
C SER A 478 2.20 24.74 34.07
N THR A 479 1.54 23.78 33.41
CA THR A 479 0.27 23.24 33.85
C THR A 479 0.37 22.56 35.22
N ALA A 480 1.51 21.94 35.57
CA ALA A 480 1.69 21.35 36.90
C ALA A 480 1.76 22.40 38.02
N SER A 481 2.14 23.64 37.69
CA SER A 481 2.17 24.76 38.66
C SER A 481 0.78 25.38 38.90
N SER A 482 -0.26 24.88 38.22
CA SER A 482 -1.62 25.41 38.28
C SER A 482 -2.64 24.32 38.64
N PRO A 483 -3.83 24.69 39.15
CA PRO A 483 -4.92 23.75 39.42
C PRO A 483 -5.24 22.84 38.22
N LEU A 484 -5.06 21.52 38.38
CA LEU A 484 -5.48 20.55 37.36
C LEU A 484 -6.95 20.16 37.56
N THR A 485 -7.64 19.91 36.45
CA THR A 485 -8.96 19.25 36.47
C THR A 485 -8.83 17.82 36.98
N VAL A 486 -9.93 17.24 37.45
CA VAL A 486 -9.98 15.83 37.88
C VAL A 486 -9.42 14.91 36.79
N ASP A 487 -9.84 15.10 35.54
CA ASP A 487 -9.41 14.24 34.43
C ASP A 487 -7.92 14.38 34.09
N ASN A 488 -7.37 15.60 34.10
CA ASN A 488 -5.94 15.81 33.83
C ASN A 488 -5.06 15.29 34.97
N ALA A 489 -5.48 15.44 36.23
CA ALA A 489 -4.78 14.89 37.38
C ALA A 489 -4.73 13.35 37.32
N ILE A 490 -5.85 12.70 36.97
CA ILE A 490 -5.90 11.25 36.78
C ILE A 490 -5.07 10.83 35.56
N LEU A 491 -5.11 11.57 34.45
CA LEU A 491 -4.30 11.29 33.26
C LEU A 491 -2.80 11.34 33.56
N LEU A 492 -2.34 12.32 34.35
CA LEU A 492 -0.95 12.43 34.78
C LEU A 492 -0.51 11.20 35.60
N LEU A 493 -1.35 10.76 36.55
CA LEU A 493 -1.07 9.58 37.37
C LEU A 493 -1.10 8.29 36.53
N GLN A 494 -2.04 8.17 35.58
CA GLN A 494 -2.06 7.08 34.59
C GLN A 494 -0.78 7.04 33.76
N TRP A 495 -0.25 8.19 33.40
CA TRP A 495 1.00 8.29 32.66
C TRP A 495 2.17 7.77 33.48
N ILE A 496 2.30 8.20 34.73
CA ILE A 496 3.33 7.71 35.64
C ILE A 496 3.20 6.20 35.86
N ARG A 497 1.98 5.69 36.03
CA ARG A 497 1.70 4.24 36.12
C ARG A 497 2.26 3.48 34.93
N ASN A 498 1.94 3.93 33.72
CA ASN A 498 2.34 3.27 32.48
C ASN A 498 3.86 3.30 32.27
N LEU A 499 4.52 4.38 32.69
CA LEU A 499 5.97 4.50 32.63
C LEU A 499 6.64 3.55 33.63
N LYS A 500 6.12 3.46 34.86
CA LYS A 500 6.59 2.51 35.87
C LYS A 500 6.40 1.06 35.44
N SER A 501 5.24 0.70 34.89
CA SER A 501 4.99 -0.67 34.45
C SER A 501 5.92 -1.12 33.31
N LYS A 502 6.37 -0.17 32.49
CA LYS A 502 7.37 -0.39 31.43
C LYS A 502 8.83 -0.28 31.90
N GLY A 503 9.08 0.01 33.18
CA GLY A 503 10.43 0.19 33.73
C GLY A 503 11.16 1.44 33.22
N VAL A 504 10.42 2.43 32.69
CA VAL A 504 11.00 3.67 32.17
C VAL A 504 11.40 4.59 33.32
N GLN A 505 12.64 5.06 33.32
CA GLN A 505 13.12 6.06 34.29
C GLN A 505 12.50 7.42 34.01
N LEU A 506 11.96 8.06 35.05
CA LEU A 506 11.34 9.39 34.93
C LEU A 506 12.42 10.47 34.86
N PRO A 507 12.38 11.39 33.89
CA PRO A 507 13.31 12.50 33.80
C PRO A 507 13.25 13.40 35.04
N ALA A 508 14.40 13.92 35.47
CA ALA A 508 14.52 14.70 36.69
C ALA A 508 13.67 15.98 36.66
N SER A 509 13.70 16.73 35.55
CA SER A 509 12.94 17.98 35.40
C SER A 509 11.43 17.73 35.39
N PHE A 510 10.99 16.66 34.73
CA PHE A 510 9.58 16.23 34.73
C PHE A 510 9.12 15.91 36.15
N LEU A 511 9.88 15.08 36.86
CA LEU A 511 9.55 14.65 38.20
C LEU A 511 9.53 15.83 39.18
N ALA A 512 10.55 16.71 39.16
CA ALA A 512 10.61 17.90 40.00
C ALA A 512 9.39 18.81 39.79
N CYS A 513 9.01 19.05 38.53
CA CYS A 513 7.85 19.88 38.20
C CYS A 513 6.53 19.29 38.71
N VAL A 514 6.34 17.97 38.58
CA VAL A 514 5.15 17.28 39.08
C VAL A 514 5.12 17.27 40.62
N LYS A 515 6.28 17.20 41.27
CA LYS A 515 6.44 17.20 42.74
C LYS A 515 6.13 18.55 43.39
N GLU A 516 6.69 19.60 42.84
CA GLU A 516 6.66 20.96 43.40
C GLU A 516 5.45 21.76 42.90
N GLY A 517 4.80 21.29 41.83
CA GLY A 517 3.67 21.95 41.22
C GLY A 517 2.40 21.91 42.08
N SER A 518 1.76 23.06 42.28
CA SER A 518 0.52 23.20 43.07
C SER A 518 -0.75 22.78 42.31
N TRP A 519 -0.75 21.58 41.73
CA TRP A 519 -1.86 21.08 40.91
C TRP A 519 -2.87 20.22 41.67
N LEU A 520 -2.50 19.67 42.84
CA LEU A 520 -3.30 18.69 43.57
C LEU A 520 -4.31 19.40 44.49
N LYS A 521 -5.60 19.07 44.36
CA LYS A 521 -6.68 19.62 45.19
C LYS A 521 -6.67 18.98 46.57
N THR A 522 -6.66 19.82 47.60
CA THR A 522 -6.67 19.44 49.01
C THR A 522 -7.72 20.22 49.81
N SER A 523 -7.91 19.84 51.07
CA SER A 523 -8.74 20.52 52.07
C SER A 523 -8.39 22.00 52.28
N VAL A 524 -7.13 22.40 52.03
CA VAL A 524 -6.64 23.79 52.16
C VAL A 524 -6.33 24.45 50.81
N GLY A 525 -7.01 24.02 49.74
CA GLY A 525 -6.81 24.54 48.39
C GLY A 525 -5.90 23.66 47.53
N TYR A 526 -5.30 24.24 46.48
CA TYR A 526 -4.38 23.51 45.61
C TYR A 526 -2.95 23.59 46.15
N LYS A 527 -2.31 22.44 46.32
CA LYS A 527 -0.99 22.31 46.96
C LYS A 527 -0.09 21.34 46.19
N PRO A 528 1.24 21.41 46.37
CA PRO A 528 2.16 20.43 45.83
C PRO A 528 1.90 19.03 46.38
N PRO A 529 2.04 17.96 45.58
CA PRO A 529 1.99 16.58 46.09
C PRO A 529 2.95 16.33 47.25
N ALA A 530 4.14 16.95 47.24
CA ALA A 530 5.12 16.85 48.32
C ALA A 530 4.64 17.40 49.67
N GLU A 531 3.66 18.32 49.66
CA GLU A 531 3.07 18.91 50.87
C GLU A 531 1.69 18.31 51.20
N SER A 532 1.24 17.31 50.43
CA SER A 532 -0.11 16.77 50.50
C SER A 532 -0.17 15.37 51.10
N PHE A 533 -1.29 15.08 51.77
CA PHE A 533 -1.48 13.87 52.55
C PHE A 533 -2.73 13.10 52.10
N MET A 534 -2.64 11.77 52.07
CA MET A 534 -3.75 10.91 51.70
C MET A 534 -4.42 10.34 52.95
N SER A 535 -5.73 10.54 53.09
CA SER A 535 -6.49 9.94 54.19
C SER A 535 -6.59 8.42 54.03
N SER A 536 -6.07 7.64 54.98
CA SER A 536 -6.44 6.22 55.10
C SER A 536 -7.77 6.09 55.84
N SER A 537 -8.46 4.95 55.66
CA SER A 537 -9.68 4.62 56.43
C SER A 537 -9.46 4.62 57.94
N GLU A 538 -8.21 4.41 58.38
CA GLU A 538 -7.81 4.31 59.77
C GLU A 538 -7.73 5.69 60.47
N TRP A 539 -7.38 6.76 59.76
CA TRP A 539 -7.17 8.10 60.36
C TRP A 539 -7.96 9.24 59.71
N GLY A 540 -8.56 9.03 58.54
CA GLY A 540 -9.47 10.00 57.92
C GLY A 540 -10.65 10.36 58.82
N ASN A 541 -11.16 9.39 59.60
CA ASN A 541 -12.23 9.60 60.58
C ASN A 541 -11.75 10.34 61.85
N LEU A 542 -10.45 10.29 62.16
CA LEU A 542 -9.87 10.94 63.33
C LEU A 542 -9.64 12.44 63.10
N LEU A 543 -9.28 12.82 61.88
CA LEU A 543 -9.07 14.22 61.49
C LEU A 543 -10.39 14.97 61.23
N GLN A 544 -11.45 14.28 60.80
CA GLN A 544 -12.77 14.90 60.59
C GLN A 544 -13.48 15.35 61.88
N ASN A 545 -13.11 14.77 63.03
CA ASN A 545 -13.74 15.05 64.33
C ASN A 545 -12.95 16.04 65.22
N GLY A 546 -11.73 16.41 64.83
CA GLY A 546 -10.89 17.34 65.57
C GLY A 546 -10.88 18.72 64.93
N SER A 547 -11.48 19.71 65.59
CA SER A 547 -11.61 21.10 65.09
C SER A 547 -10.28 21.89 65.00
N SER A 548 -9.10 21.27 65.09
CA SER A 548 -7.80 21.94 65.23
C SER A 548 -6.79 21.70 64.09
N CYS A 549 -7.10 20.89 63.08
CA CYS A 549 -6.19 20.62 61.94
C CYS A 549 -6.53 21.44 60.69
N VAL A 550 -6.65 22.77 60.83
CA VAL A 550 -7.05 23.66 59.72
C VAL A 550 -5.97 23.82 58.63
N ASP A 551 -4.72 23.45 58.93
CA ASP A 551 -3.58 23.73 58.03
C ASP A 551 -3.01 22.50 57.29
N ILE A 552 -3.60 21.31 57.43
CA ILE A 552 -3.07 20.10 56.77
C ILE A 552 -3.71 19.89 55.40
N ALA A 553 -2.90 19.80 54.36
CA ALA A 553 -3.31 19.58 52.97
C ALA A 553 -3.71 18.12 52.68
N MET A 554 -4.90 17.73 53.12
CA MET A 554 -5.49 16.41 52.84
C MET A 554 -6.06 16.37 51.42
N ILE A 555 -5.69 15.37 50.61
CA ILE A 555 -6.22 15.18 49.25
C ILE A 555 -7.75 15.12 49.30
N ASP A 556 -8.39 15.96 48.50
CA ASP A 556 -9.85 16.06 48.43
C ASP A 556 -10.44 14.86 47.68
N GLN A 557 -10.74 13.79 48.42
CA GLN A 557 -11.26 12.54 47.87
C GLN A 557 -12.62 12.72 47.18
N GLN A 558 -13.45 13.65 47.65
CA GLN A 558 -14.76 13.91 47.07
C GLN A 558 -14.62 14.61 45.71
N PHE A 559 -13.76 15.61 45.62
CA PHE A 559 -13.44 16.29 44.37
C PHE A 559 -12.95 15.32 43.30
N TYR A 560 -12.08 14.38 43.66
CA TYR A 560 -11.57 13.36 42.74
C TYR A 560 -12.47 12.13 42.57
N GLN A 561 -13.69 12.14 43.13
CA GLN A 561 -14.64 11.02 43.07
C GLN A 561 -14.02 9.69 43.56
N TYR A 562 -13.14 9.76 44.56
CA TYR A 562 -12.37 8.65 45.13
C TYR A 562 -11.43 7.91 44.14
N LYS A 563 -11.26 8.41 42.91
CA LYS A 563 -10.40 7.80 41.88
C LYS A 563 -8.91 7.85 42.27
N MET A 564 -8.51 8.80 43.11
CA MET A 564 -7.13 8.93 43.61
C MET A 564 -6.65 7.72 44.41
N ASN A 565 -7.55 7.01 45.10
CA ASN A 565 -7.23 5.79 45.84
C ASN A 565 -6.61 4.71 44.97
N ALA A 566 -7.02 4.65 43.70
CA ALA A 566 -6.46 3.69 42.75
C ALA A 566 -4.98 3.98 42.44
N TYR A 567 -4.48 5.22 42.61
CA TYR A 567 -3.14 5.67 42.19
C TYR A 567 -2.14 5.88 43.34
N ARG A 568 -2.34 5.19 44.47
CA ARG A 568 -1.50 5.31 45.67
C ARG A 568 -0.02 5.05 45.39
N GLU A 569 0.29 4.06 44.56
CA GLU A 569 1.67 3.66 44.25
C GLU A 569 2.38 4.64 43.30
N GLU A 570 1.64 5.39 42.49
CA GLU A 570 2.17 6.47 41.67
C GLU A 570 2.42 7.73 42.49
N LEU A 571 1.49 8.06 43.40
CA LEU A 571 1.63 9.16 44.34
C LEU A 571 2.86 8.97 45.26
N LYS A 572 3.17 7.73 45.68
CA LYS A 572 4.41 7.41 46.40
C LYS A 572 5.69 7.74 45.60
N VAL A 573 5.64 7.66 44.27
CA VAL A 573 6.82 7.88 43.37
C VAL A 573 7.07 9.35 43.11
N ILE A 574 6.00 10.14 43.08
CA ILE A 574 6.05 11.61 43.11
C ILE A 574 6.53 12.09 44.49
N GLU A 575 7.12 11.22 45.32
CA GLU A 575 7.55 11.46 46.70
C GLU A 575 6.44 11.25 47.72
N HIS A 576 6.73 10.34 48.65
CA HIS A 576 6.00 9.89 49.84
C HIS A 576 4.67 10.57 50.17
N VAL A 577 3.66 10.50 49.31
CA VAL A 577 2.28 10.80 49.75
C VAL A 577 1.95 9.86 50.92
N TYR A 578 1.85 10.46 52.11
CA TYR A 578 2.33 9.85 53.35
C TYR A 578 1.38 8.82 53.99
N GLU A 579 1.97 7.83 54.68
CA GLU A 579 1.29 7.05 55.72
C GLU A 579 1.35 7.79 57.07
N LEU A 580 0.43 7.46 57.98
CA LEU A 580 0.24 8.08 59.29
C LEU A 580 1.53 8.47 60.03
N LEU A 581 2.51 7.56 60.08
CA LEU A 581 3.75 7.73 60.84
C LEU A 581 4.58 8.93 60.39
N GLN A 582 4.53 9.29 59.11
CA GLN A 582 5.25 10.43 58.57
C GLN A 582 4.45 11.74 58.68
N LEU A 583 3.11 11.69 58.65
CA LEU A 583 2.26 12.83 59.04
C LEU A 583 2.55 13.24 60.49
N ILE A 584 2.68 12.26 61.39
CA ILE A 584 3.05 12.49 62.79
C ILE A 584 4.42 13.19 62.89
N ARG A 585 5.43 12.77 62.12
CA ARG A 585 6.75 13.42 62.07
C ARG A 585 6.72 14.82 61.45
N PHE A 586 5.89 15.04 60.43
CA PHE A 586 5.69 16.37 59.83
C PHE A 586 5.05 17.34 60.84
N LEU A 587 4.01 16.89 61.55
CA LEU A 587 3.37 17.67 62.62
C LEU A 587 4.36 18.02 63.74
N GLN A 588 5.27 17.11 64.11
CA GLN A 588 6.35 17.35 65.07
C GLN A 588 7.38 18.42 64.61
N GLN A 589 7.57 18.61 63.30
CA GLN A 589 8.57 19.54 62.77
C GLN A 589 8.00 20.92 62.41
N LYS A 590 6.76 21.00 61.93
CA LYS A 590 6.24 22.19 61.25
C LYS A 590 5.07 22.90 61.95
N VAL A 591 4.30 22.20 62.80
CA VAL A 591 2.99 22.72 63.27
C VAL A 591 2.82 22.63 64.80
N LEU A 592 3.41 21.63 65.48
CA LEU A 592 3.22 21.40 66.92
C LEU A 592 4.56 21.13 67.62
N SER A 593 4.75 21.63 68.85
CA SER A 593 5.87 21.19 69.69
C SER A 593 5.71 19.70 70.07
N PRO A 594 6.81 18.96 70.35
CA PRO A 594 6.73 17.56 70.80
C PRO A 594 5.76 17.35 71.97
N SER A 595 5.63 18.35 72.84
CA SER A 595 4.71 18.40 73.99
C SER A 595 3.24 18.52 73.60
N GLU A 596 2.88 19.31 72.59
CA GLU A 596 1.48 19.53 72.17
C GLU A 596 0.93 18.35 71.36
N LEU A 597 1.76 17.74 70.50
CA LEU A 597 1.41 16.51 69.80
C LEU A 597 1.25 15.34 70.78
N LEU A 598 2.11 15.26 71.80
CA LEU A 598 1.99 14.26 72.86
C LEU A 598 0.71 14.45 73.68
N ASN A 599 0.29 15.69 73.96
CA ASN A 599 -0.96 15.97 74.67
C ASN A 599 -2.19 15.63 73.81
N SER A 600 -2.17 15.95 72.51
CA SER A 600 -3.24 15.58 71.58
C SER A 600 -3.40 14.06 71.39
N VAL A 601 -2.30 13.29 71.46
CA VAL A 601 -2.33 11.82 71.46
C VAL A 601 -2.76 11.27 72.83
N LYS A 602 -2.40 11.93 73.93
CA LYS A 602 -2.80 11.57 75.30
C LYS A 602 -4.29 11.79 75.58
N ASP A 603 -4.89 12.80 74.94
CA ASP A 603 -6.30 13.16 75.18
C ASP A 603 -7.29 12.28 74.37
N GLY A 604 -6.81 11.17 73.76
CA GLY A 604 -7.64 10.29 72.93
C GLY A 604 -7.21 8.82 72.81
N ARG A 605 -7.14 8.09 73.93
CA ARG A 605 -7.12 6.60 74.06
C ARG A 605 -5.78 5.92 73.70
N TRP A 606 -5.61 4.66 74.10
CA TRP A 606 -4.47 3.72 73.88
C TRP A 606 -3.48 3.54 75.06
N MET A 607 -3.42 2.29 75.52
CA MET A 607 -3.05 1.83 76.86
C MET A 607 -1.54 1.75 77.10
N LYS A 608 -1.07 2.16 78.29
CA LYS A 608 0.31 1.91 78.74
C LYS A 608 0.46 1.35 80.16
N ASN A 609 -0.64 0.89 80.78
CA ASN A 609 -0.66 0.56 82.22
C ASN A 609 -1.14 -0.87 82.50
N GLY A 610 -0.69 -1.87 81.73
CA GLY A 610 -0.98 -3.29 82.01
C GLY A 610 0.21 -4.19 81.66
N PRO A 611 0.21 -5.46 82.13
CA PRO A 611 1.30 -6.42 81.93
C PRO A 611 1.29 -6.98 80.50
N PHE A 612 1.51 -6.10 79.52
CA PHE A 612 1.58 -6.45 78.12
C PHE A 612 3.03 -6.74 77.71
N ILE A 613 3.20 -7.63 76.74
CA ILE A 613 4.51 -7.91 76.15
C ILE A 613 4.96 -6.67 75.37
N ASP A 614 6.17 -6.20 75.65
CA ASP A 614 6.78 -5.05 74.98
C ASP A 614 7.33 -5.46 73.61
N GLU A 615 6.51 -5.34 72.58
CA GLU A 615 6.91 -5.63 71.19
C GLU A 615 8.05 -4.74 70.68
N SER A 616 8.27 -3.58 71.31
CA SER A 616 9.40 -2.69 70.97
C SER A 616 10.73 -3.18 71.54
N PHE A 617 10.70 -3.94 72.63
CA PHE A 617 11.88 -4.57 73.23
C PHE A 617 12.21 -5.93 72.59
N TYR A 618 11.20 -6.76 72.31
CA TYR A 618 11.39 -8.12 71.77
C TYR A 618 11.34 -8.20 70.24
N GLY A 619 10.94 -7.13 69.55
CA GLY A 619 10.78 -7.08 68.09
C GLY A 619 9.46 -7.68 67.61
N SER A 620 9.00 -7.26 66.42
CA SER A 620 7.71 -7.68 65.84
C SER A 620 7.59 -9.18 65.57
N ASP A 621 8.73 -9.88 65.51
CA ASP A 621 8.79 -11.33 65.30
C ASP A 621 8.23 -12.12 66.49
N ILE A 622 8.13 -11.52 67.69
CA ILE A 622 7.49 -12.13 68.88
C ILE A 622 6.04 -12.55 68.60
N ALA A 623 5.33 -11.81 67.73
CA ALA A 623 3.96 -12.13 67.32
C ALA A 623 3.87 -13.43 66.51
N SER A 624 4.94 -13.83 65.81
CA SER A 624 5.00 -15.09 65.08
C SER A 624 5.05 -16.32 65.99
N PHE A 625 5.44 -16.14 67.27
CA PHE A 625 5.50 -17.20 68.29
C PHE A 625 4.20 -17.37 69.09
N LYS A 626 3.08 -16.77 68.65
CA LYS A 626 1.78 -16.78 69.36
C LYS A 626 1.35 -18.18 69.84
N GLY A 627 1.52 -19.21 69.01
CA GLY A 627 1.20 -20.59 69.38
C GLY A 627 2.10 -21.16 70.48
N ALA A 628 3.41 -20.86 70.44
CA ALA A 628 4.38 -21.30 71.44
C ALA A 628 4.22 -20.52 72.77
N LEU A 629 3.93 -19.23 72.70
CA LEU A 629 3.65 -18.38 73.86
C LEU A 629 2.38 -18.85 74.60
N ALA A 630 1.33 -19.21 73.86
CA ALA A 630 0.13 -19.81 74.45
C ALA A 630 0.43 -21.14 75.15
N ALA A 631 1.31 -21.97 74.59
CA ALA A 631 1.69 -23.26 75.16
C ALA A 631 2.49 -23.14 76.47
N ILE A 632 3.19 -22.03 76.70
CA ILE A 632 3.93 -21.75 77.95
C ILE A 632 3.13 -20.88 78.95
N GLY A 633 1.84 -20.69 78.72
CA GLY A 633 0.93 -20.01 79.66
C GLY A 633 0.78 -18.50 79.46
N VAL A 634 1.31 -17.92 78.38
CA VAL A 634 1.07 -16.50 78.02
C VAL A 634 -0.33 -16.35 77.42
N THR A 635 -1.08 -15.35 77.89
CA THR A 635 -2.42 -15.07 77.35
C THR A 635 -2.31 -14.30 76.03
N VAL A 636 -2.74 -14.92 74.94
CA VAL A 636 -2.61 -14.39 73.56
C VAL A 636 -3.93 -13.90 72.95
N ASP A 637 -5.05 -14.00 73.69
CA ASP A 637 -6.33 -13.37 73.37
C ASP A 637 -6.63 -12.31 74.44
N VAL A 638 -6.80 -11.06 73.99
CA VAL A 638 -7.12 -9.91 74.84
C VAL A 638 -8.40 -10.12 75.65
N ARG A 639 -9.34 -10.92 75.15
CA ARG A 639 -10.59 -11.24 75.85
C ARG A 639 -10.41 -12.21 77.01
N CYS A 640 -9.27 -12.90 77.09
CA CYS A 640 -8.93 -13.81 78.18
C CYS A 640 -7.96 -13.17 79.21
N GLY A 641 -7.50 -11.94 78.96
CA GLY A 641 -6.51 -11.24 79.79
C GLY A 641 -7.06 -10.57 81.06
N HIS A 642 -8.38 -10.54 81.23
CA HIS A 642 -9.04 -9.83 82.34
C HIS A 642 -8.57 -10.27 83.74
N GLY A 643 -8.23 -11.56 83.92
CA GLY A 643 -7.72 -12.07 85.20
C GLY A 643 -6.32 -11.56 85.56
N LEU A 644 -5.43 -11.46 84.58
CA LEU A 644 -4.07 -10.93 84.74
C LEU A 644 -4.06 -9.42 84.99
N VAL A 645 -4.93 -8.69 84.28
CA VAL A 645 -5.13 -7.24 84.46
C VAL A 645 -5.70 -6.96 85.85
N ALA A 646 -6.65 -7.77 86.33
CA ALA A 646 -7.19 -7.63 87.68
C ALA A 646 -6.14 -7.87 88.77
N GLN A 647 -5.20 -8.82 88.61
CA GLN A 647 -4.10 -9.02 89.56
C GLN A 647 -3.14 -7.82 89.64
N HIS A 648 -3.04 -7.03 88.58
CA HIS A 648 -2.16 -5.86 88.51
C HIS A 648 -2.84 -4.56 88.97
N LEU A 649 -4.14 -4.55 89.28
CA LEU A 649 -4.85 -3.37 89.80
C LEU A 649 -4.11 -2.70 90.97
N ARG A 650 -3.56 -3.52 91.88
CA ARG A 650 -2.96 -3.07 93.14
C ARG A 650 -1.57 -2.44 92.97
N SER A 651 -0.93 -2.58 91.81
CA SER A 651 0.35 -1.91 91.51
C SER A 651 0.16 -0.44 91.07
N HIS A 652 -1.08 -0.05 90.75
CA HIS A 652 -1.43 1.31 90.34
C HIS A 652 -1.86 2.18 91.52
N LYS A 653 -1.56 3.48 91.42
CA LYS A 653 -1.86 4.51 92.44
C LYS A 653 -2.66 5.70 91.90
N GLU A 654 -2.98 5.68 90.60
CA GLU A 654 -3.65 6.78 89.90
C GLU A 654 -5.10 6.42 89.62
N THR A 655 -6.02 7.30 90.06
CA THR A 655 -7.46 7.05 89.97
C THR A 655 -7.93 6.93 88.52
N ALA A 656 -7.40 7.74 87.60
CA ALA A 656 -7.77 7.66 86.19
C ALA A 656 -7.41 6.30 85.56
N THR A 657 -6.26 5.74 85.93
CA THR A 657 -5.81 4.43 85.46
C THR A 657 -6.67 3.32 86.06
N ILE A 658 -6.97 3.40 87.36
CA ILE A 658 -7.79 2.41 88.07
C ILE A 658 -9.24 2.43 87.56
N SER A 659 -9.85 3.60 87.33
CA SER A 659 -11.19 3.72 86.75
C SER A 659 -11.28 3.12 85.36
N ARG A 660 -10.24 3.28 84.52
CA ARG A 660 -10.18 2.65 83.19
C ARG A 660 -10.10 1.12 83.28
N ILE A 661 -9.30 0.60 84.22
CA ILE A 661 -9.19 -0.84 84.44
C ILE A 661 -10.53 -1.40 84.97
N TYR A 662 -11.20 -0.70 85.89
CA TYR A 662 -12.53 -1.11 86.37
C TYR A 662 -13.59 -1.11 85.26
N LEU A 663 -13.58 -0.13 84.36
CA LEU A 663 -14.47 -0.11 83.19
C LEU A 663 -14.20 -1.28 82.25
N TYR A 664 -12.93 -1.58 81.97
CA TYR A 664 -12.54 -2.73 81.17
C TYR A 664 -12.98 -4.06 81.81
N LEU A 665 -12.77 -4.25 83.12
CA LEU A 665 -13.22 -5.44 83.84
C LEU A 665 -14.75 -5.57 83.84
N LYS A 666 -15.47 -4.44 83.92
CA LYS A 666 -16.94 -4.39 83.80
C LYS A 666 -17.40 -4.81 82.40
N GLU A 667 -16.76 -4.31 81.35
CA GLU A 667 -17.07 -4.71 79.96
C GLU A 667 -16.79 -6.20 79.72
N CYS A 668 -15.76 -6.76 80.34
CA CYS A 668 -15.46 -8.19 80.31
C CYS A 668 -16.37 -9.04 81.21
N SER A 669 -17.37 -8.45 81.88
CA SER A 669 -18.23 -9.14 82.86
C SER A 669 -17.44 -9.89 83.94
N TRP A 670 -16.27 -9.36 84.32
CA TRP A 670 -15.37 -9.99 85.28
C TRP A 670 -15.87 -9.80 86.71
N GLY A 671 -15.84 -10.87 87.52
CA GLY A 671 -16.16 -10.85 88.94
C GLY A 671 -15.05 -11.53 89.77
N PRO A 672 -14.77 -11.04 90.99
CA PRO A 672 -13.78 -11.65 91.87
C PRO A 672 -14.24 -13.05 92.32
N GLU A 673 -13.34 -14.03 92.29
CA GLU A 673 -13.60 -15.38 92.80
C GLU A 673 -13.79 -15.33 94.32
N LYS A 674 -14.93 -15.85 94.82
CA LYS A 674 -15.18 -15.97 96.25
C LYS A 674 -14.17 -16.95 96.86
N ASN A 675 -13.38 -16.49 97.83
CA ASN A 675 -12.40 -17.24 98.65
C ASN A 675 -10.93 -17.29 98.16
N LYS A 676 -10.44 -16.27 97.42
CA LYS A 676 -8.99 -16.04 97.24
C LYS A 676 -8.53 -14.86 98.12
N GLU A 677 -7.47 -15.06 98.91
CA GLU A 677 -6.81 -13.96 99.64
C GLU A 677 -6.46 -12.82 98.66
N GLY A 678 -7.08 -11.66 98.86
CA GLY A 678 -6.92 -10.48 97.99
C GLY A 678 -8.16 -10.07 97.17
N SER A 679 -9.26 -10.84 97.19
CA SER A 679 -10.52 -10.49 96.50
C SER A 679 -11.32 -9.35 97.13
N ASP A 680 -10.94 -8.93 98.35
CA ASP A 680 -11.78 -8.10 99.21
C ASP A 680 -11.25 -6.65 99.32
N TRP A 681 -10.51 -6.15 98.33
CA TRP A 681 -9.92 -4.81 98.36
C TRP A 681 -10.64 -3.83 97.44
N ILE A 682 -10.93 -2.63 97.95
CA ILE A 682 -11.64 -1.55 97.24
C ILE A 682 -10.72 -0.34 97.13
N TRP A 683 -10.66 0.26 95.94
CA TRP A 683 -9.96 1.53 95.72
C TRP A 683 -10.85 2.70 96.15
N ILE A 684 -10.33 3.58 97.01
CA ILE A 684 -10.99 4.82 97.38
C ILE A 684 -10.20 6.00 96.81
N PRO A 685 -10.75 6.73 95.82
CA PRO A 685 -10.09 7.88 95.23
C PRO A 685 -10.07 9.08 96.20
N ASN A 686 -9.03 9.91 96.12
CA ASN A 686 -8.91 11.17 96.86
C ASN A 686 -9.07 12.39 95.94
N GLU A 687 -9.33 13.57 96.52
CA GLU A 687 -9.60 14.82 95.79
C GLU A 687 -8.40 15.33 94.95
N LYS A 688 -7.21 14.73 95.07
CA LYS A 688 -5.98 15.12 94.36
C LYS A 688 -5.61 14.16 93.21
N GLY A 689 -6.53 13.29 92.78
CA GLY A 689 -6.33 12.39 91.63
C GLY A 689 -5.60 11.07 91.92
N GLY A 690 -5.21 10.84 93.18
CA GLY A 690 -4.73 9.54 93.68
C GLY A 690 -5.81 8.80 94.48
N GLY A 691 -5.42 7.86 95.33
CA GLY A 691 -6.32 7.11 96.22
C GLY A 691 -5.57 6.04 97.02
N GLU A 692 -6.29 5.29 97.83
CA GLU A 692 -5.74 4.20 98.65
C GLU A 692 -6.58 2.93 98.53
N TRP A 693 -5.92 1.79 98.63
CA TRP A 693 -6.56 0.46 98.63
C TRP A 693 -6.90 0.06 100.07
N PHE A 694 -8.16 -0.27 100.32
CA PHE A 694 -8.66 -0.72 101.64
C PHE A 694 -9.22 -2.14 101.56
N SER A 695 -9.03 -2.93 102.61
CA SER A 695 -9.67 -4.24 102.74
C SER A 695 -11.10 -4.07 103.28
N ALA A 696 -12.04 -4.82 102.73
CA ALA A 696 -13.46 -4.79 103.10
C ALA A 696 -13.71 -5.17 104.57
N TRP A 697 -12.76 -5.83 105.22
CA TRP A 697 -12.81 -6.23 106.63
C TRP A 697 -12.42 -5.11 107.61
N GLY A 698 -11.87 -3.98 107.13
CA GLY A 698 -11.46 -2.84 107.95
C GLY A 698 -12.43 -1.65 107.97
N MET A 699 -13.57 -1.71 107.27
CA MET A 699 -14.47 -0.57 107.12
C MET A 699 -15.71 -0.70 108.03
N THR A 700 -15.84 0.16 109.05
CA THR A 700 -17.09 0.36 109.79
C THR A 700 -17.85 1.55 109.20
N LEU A 701 -19.02 1.30 108.58
CA LEU A 701 -19.92 2.36 108.11
C LEU A 701 -20.67 2.98 109.30
N VAL A 702 -20.49 4.27 109.56
CA VAL A 702 -21.31 5.02 110.53
C VAL A 702 -22.38 5.82 109.78
N PRO A 703 -23.69 5.63 110.07
CA PRO A 703 -24.76 6.43 109.46
C PRO A 703 -24.69 7.90 109.90
N LYS A 704 -24.79 8.82 108.94
CA LYS A 704 -24.73 10.28 109.14
C LYS A 704 -26.09 10.84 109.60
N THR A 705 -26.56 10.43 110.78
CA THR A 705 -27.66 11.09 111.50
C THR A 705 -27.54 10.80 113.00
N ILE A 706 -26.92 11.75 113.72
CA ILE A 706 -27.17 12.21 115.10
C ILE A 706 -25.93 13.03 115.48
N ALA A 707 -25.98 14.32 115.20
CA ALA A 707 -25.16 15.33 115.85
C ALA A 707 -26.06 16.05 116.86
N ASN A 708 -25.89 15.76 118.16
CA ASN A 708 -26.00 16.71 119.28
C ASN A 708 -26.11 15.98 120.63
N SER A 709 -24.98 15.83 121.31
CA SER A 709 -24.84 15.99 122.77
C SER A 709 -23.39 15.76 123.15
N GLY A 710 -22.72 16.79 123.67
CA GLY A 710 -21.29 16.77 123.95
C GLY A 710 -20.88 15.94 125.15
N ALA A 711 -19.64 15.46 125.14
CA ALA A 711 -18.76 15.27 126.29
C ALA A 711 -17.34 14.95 125.81
N HIS A 712 -16.35 15.42 126.56
CA HIS A 712 -14.92 15.43 126.26
C HIS A 712 -14.26 14.07 126.01
N GLY A 713 -13.29 14.01 125.07
CA GLY A 713 -12.29 12.94 125.00
C GLY A 713 -11.56 12.81 123.66
N ARG A 714 -10.27 13.19 123.65
CA ARG A 714 -9.17 13.00 122.66
C ARG A 714 -9.45 12.29 121.31
N ALA A 715 -9.01 12.95 120.23
CA ALA A 715 -8.95 12.50 118.83
C ALA A 715 -8.10 11.21 118.60
N PRO A 716 -8.21 10.55 117.44
CA PRO A 716 -7.57 11.04 116.21
C PRO A 716 -8.54 11.20 115.02
N ALA A 717 -8.08 11.96 114.03
CA ALA A 717 -8.84 12.52 112.92
C ALA A 717 -9.61 11.48 112.08
N VAL A 718 -10.93 11.63 112.05
CA VAL A 718 -11.83 10.94 111.10
C VAL A 718 -12.15 11.93 109.97
N ARG A 719 -11.67 11.65 108.76
CA ARG A 719 -12.15 12.31 107.53
C ARG A 719 -13.46 11.64 107.11
N TYR A 720 -14.49 12.46 106.93
CA TYR A 720 -15.81 12.04 106.47
C TYR A 720 -15.81 11.75 104.97
N LEU A 721 -16.48 10.67 104.56
CA LEU A 721 -17.09 10.55 103.23
C LEU A 721 -18.48 11.21 103.24
#